data_AF-A0A352IB25-F1
#
_entry.id   AF-A0A352IB25-F1
#
_cell.length_a   1.000
_cell.length_b   1.000
_cell.length_c   1.000
_cell.angle_alpha   90.00
_cell.angle_beta   90.00
_cell.angle_gamma   90.00
#
_symmetry.space_group_name_H-M   'P 1'
#
loop_
_entity.id
_entity.type
_entity.pdbx_description
1 polymer ?
#
loop_
_entity_poly.entity_id
_entity_poly.type
_entity_poly.pdbx_seq_one_letter_code
_entity_poly.pdbx_strand_id
1 'polypeptide(L)'
;YFEKAARIYAGERGMLYNINAQGVFNGQVYDSGDPVKGTVGNTWSSTYNQGTCLGAAVMLYEHYGKEQYRTDADAIMDWTARNLANSHGIIKVCQTVTGDLTGFKGILMRYVRRYAASLGHPEWYSWLARNGYHAWNNRNSKGISMSAWLTKTTENFQYSDGGNFNTDGVGAFTAVSAAFNAHLGVVDERDAYSPMQANEFNFMRGVSVVATGNDDDGTGAVDNMRKGHYVGYRNVDFGTRYASHIIVRGRLPRATSALSVYLDAPSATGGTLVCTIKPLDDADRDGWVTFERALEVPVTGRHDVYVVCSGSAGIDLAAINWFQFAARNTIYHGVASPQGTFSTSMDDSGHTLGLLTDGNPTTQFTGVTRDGGEAWLQYDAPAPVRLQGYSLFAGFDAEADPVGWTLLGSNDGQAWDTLHEVDGATFPARAQRVKCDLAAGAAYTHFRLQLQGKDGQTAFYLSEWQLMGRSLSTADITGDGGDIDTCGPIIDHQGLTPVTLPEAGVVYRAAGNYVLDHYTLTTSSASAPTAWVLEGSNNGTSWKTVDERRDIEFPYPATTATFLVRDAGPYVWYRLRVTDDAGSELTQWQLFGNIDMGTFYPDATTLMQVHAPDRSSQPALVDDRAETFSTITGDSLYWLLESPIAVRPIAYSLIAAGNRGQTPTAVSVRGLAEDGMPSVLSSRSLTLNARGSRYTSTMATSKSFNRFQLLVTRTEAEGGKATSLTGFELYGSVIAQPGTAYMRDPQEVSASAEGTGTSTVVGKLNDQNRLTGYLADFSDTLTITFSYAAPVGIDAYSLTAGKDKQNCDPTDWVLQGSSDGTDWVTLEKREGECFSHRYATQFYHLPAQATYAHYRLQVTGVNGGT
;
A
#
# COMPACT_ATOMS: atom_id res chain seq x y z
N TYR A 1 -13.01 -26.05 -29.55
CA TYR A 1 -14.04 -26.25 -28.51
C TYR A 1 -14.32 -24.96 -27.71
N PHE A 2 -13.31 -24.27 -27.17
CA PHE A 2 -13.50 -23.04 -26.39
C PHE A 2 -14.19 -21.89 -27.13
N GLU A 3 -13.96 -21.71 -28.44
CA GLU A 3 -14.71 -20.72 -29.24
C GLU A 3 -16.22 -21.04 -29.32
N LYS A 4 -16.58 -22.33 -29.30
CA LYS A 4 -17.97 -22.76 -29.29
C LYS A 4 -18.58 -22.52 -27.90
N ALA A 5 -17.83 -22.80 -26.84
CA ALA A 5 -18.24 -22.51 -25.47
C ALA A 5 -18.46 -21.00 -25.24
N ALA A 6 -17.54 -20.14 -25.72
CA ALA A 6 -17.69 -18.69 -25.64
C ALA A 6 -18.94 -18.18 -26.40
N ARG A 7 -19.24 -18.77 -27.57
CA ARG A 7 -20.47 -18.45 -28.33
C ARG A 7 -21.74 -18.88 -27.60
N ILE A 8 -21.74 -20.06 -27.00
CA ILE A 8 -22.88 -20.55 -26.20
C ILE A 8 -23.10 -19.64 -24.99
N TYR A 9 -22.04 -19.35 -24.24
CA TYR A 9 -22.08 -18.44 -23.10
C TYR A 9 -22.61 -17.05 -23.46
N ALA A 10 -22.15 -16.47 -24.58
CA ALA A 10 -22.66 -15.17 -25.04
C ALA A 10 -24.16 -15.22 -25.38
N GLY A 11 -24.64 -16.32 -25.95
CA GLY A 11 -26.07 -16.54 -26.20
C GLY A 11 -26.89 -16.70 -24.92
N GLU A 12 -26.40 -17.49 -23.97
CA GLU A 12 -27.00 -17.67 -22.64
C GLU A 12 -27.03 -16.33 -21.89
N ARG A 13 -25.94 -15.56 -21.94
CA ARG A 13 -25.87 -14.22 -21.34
C ARG A 13 -26.87 -13.24 -21.97
N GLY A 14 -27.05 -13.28 -23.28
CA GLY A 14 -28.02 -12.41 -23.96
C GLY A 14 -29.49 -12.73 -23.65
N MET A 15 -29.77 -13.97 -23.22
CA MET A 15 -31.16 -14.47 -23.11
C MET A 15 -31.57 -14.83 -21.68
N LEU A 16 -30.72 -15.54 -20.94
CA LEU A 16 -31.04 -16.11 -19.63
C LEU A 16 -30.54 -15.25 -18.47
N TYR A 17 -29.65 -14.28 -18.71
CA TYR A 17 -29.13 -13.45 -17.64
C TYR A 17 -30.04 -12.24 -17.46
N ASN A 18 -30.39 -11.95 -16.20
CA ASN A 18 -31.19 -10.77 -15.87
C ASN A 18 -30.31 -9.51 -15.97
N ILE A 19 -30.33 -8.92 -17.16
CA ILE A 19 -29.59 -7.72 -17.51
C ILE A 19 -30.58 -6.56 -17.56
N ASN A 20 -30.28 -5.48 -16.83
CA ASN A 20 -31.14 -4.29 -16.83
C ASN A 20 -31.03 -3.53 -18.17
N ALA A 21 -31.86 -2.51 -18.35
CA ALA A 21 -31.88 -1.70 -19.58
C ALA A 21 -30.55 -0.99 -19.88
N GLN A 22 -29.66 -0.86 -18.89
CA GLN A 22 -28.33 -0.28 -19.01
C GLN A 22 -27.25 -1.32 -19.33
N GLY A 23 -27.61 -2.59 -19.56
CA GLY A 23 -26.66 -3.65 -19.88
C GLY A 23 -25.97 -4.27 -18.65
N VAL A 24 -26.38 -3.90 -17.43
CA VAL A 24 -25.79 -4.39 -16.18
C VAL A 24 -26.47 -5.69 -15.75
N PHE A 25 -25.67 -6.75 -15.61
CA PHE A 25 -26.11 -8.04 -15.11
C PHE A 25 -26.17 -8.03 -13.59
N ASN A 26 -27.29 -8.48 -13.01
CA ASN A 26 -27.47 -8.47 -11.55
C ASN A 26 -27.12 -9.80 -10.85
N GLY A 27 -26.63 -10.80 -11.59
CA GLY A 27 -26.29 -12.13 -11.07
C GLY A 27 -27.41 -13.18 -11.12
N GLN A 28 -28.63 -12.81 -11.51
CA GLN A 28 -29.73 -13.76 -11.63
C GLN A 28 -29.72 -14.48 -12.98
N VAL A 29 -29.60 -15.81 -12.96
CA VAL A 29 -29.74 -16.66 -14.16
C VAL A 29 -31.12 -17.31 -14.17
N TYR A 30 -31.84 -17.12 -15.27
CA TYR A 30 -33.15 -17.69 -15.54
C TYR A 30 -33.10 -19.16 -15.95
N ASP A 31 -34.23 -19.83 -15.78
CA ASP A 31 -34.38 -21.27 -15.94
C ASP A 31 -34.36 -21.70 -17.42
N SER A 32 -35.12 -20.98 -18.26
CA SER A 32 -35.26 -21.31 -19.68
C SER A 32 -35.69 -20.13 -20.54
N GLY A 33 -35.44 -20.22 -21.85
CA GLY A 33 -35.82 -19.24 -22.87
C GLY A 33 -36.00 -19.89 -24.25
N ASP A 34 -36.72 -19.20 -25.13
CA ASP A 34 -36.89 -19.58 -26.54
C ASP A 34 -35.92 -18.73 -27.38
N PRO A 35 -34.79 -19.30 -27.84
CA PRO A 35 -33.79 -18.56 -28.60
C PRO A 35 -34.26 -18.16 -30.00
N VAL A 36 -35.31 -18.80 -30.53
CA VAL A 36 -35.88 -18.44 -31.84
C VAL A 36 -36.77 -17.19 -31.69
N LYS A 37 -37.50 -17.09 -30.58
CA LYS A 37 -38.37 -15.94 -30.28
C LYS A 37 -37.67 -14.81 -29.53
N GLY A 38 -36.50 -15.07 -28.96
CA GLY A 38 -35.78 -14.11 -28.12
C GLY A 38 -36.50 -13.82 -26.79
N THR A 39 -37.31 -14.76 -26.29
CA THR A 39 -38.14 -14.56 -25.10
C THR A 39 -37.72 -15.48 -23.96
N VAL A 40 -37.68 -14.93 -22.73
CA VAL A 40 -37.52 -15.74 -21.50
C VAL A 40 -38.79 -16.55 -21.27
N GLY A 41 -38.64 -17.85 -21.03
CA GLY A 41 -39.74 -18.75 -20.74
C GLY A 41 -40.11 -18.76 -19.25
N ASN A 42 -39.10 -18.84 -18.39
CA ASN A 42 -39.28 -18.88 -16.93
C ASN A 42 -38.15 -18.12 -16.22
N THR A 43 -38.50 -17.17 -15.35
CA THR A 43 -37.56 -16.33 -14.59
C THR A 43 -37.10 -16.95 -13.27
N TRP A 44 -37.52 -18.18 -12.95
CA TRP A 44 -37.00 -18.95 -11.83
C TRP A 44 -35.47 -19.13 -11.93
N SER A 45 -34.78 -19.16 -10.80
CA SER A 45 -33.35 -19.42 -10.74
C SER A 45 -33.08 -20.72 -9.99
N SER A 46 -32.76 -21.77 -10.74
CA SER A 46 -32.38 -23.06 -10.18
C SER A 46 -30.92 -23.03 -9.72
N THR A 47 -30.58 -23.85 -8.72
CA THR A 47 -29.18 -24.03 -8.31
C THR A 47 -28.33 -24.62 -9.44
N TYR A 48 -28.93 -25.40 -10.33
CA TYR A 48 -28.28 -25.95 -11.52
C TYR A 48 -27.87 -24.87 -12.51
N ASN A 49 -28.76 -23.95 -12.88
CA ASN A 49 -28.48 -22.89 -13.85
C ASN A 49 -27.43 -21.92 -13.31
N GLN A 50 -27.60 -21.50 -12.04
CA GLN A 50 -26.62 -20.65 -11.38
C GLN A 50 -25.23 -21.31 -11.33
N GLY A 51 -25.17 -22.58 -10.93
CA GLY A 51 -23.91 -23.32 -10.89
C GLY A 51 -23.26 -23.48 -12.26
N THR A 52 -24.04 -23.85 -13.27
CA THR A 52 -23.52 -24.10 -14.62
C THR A 52 -22.97 -22.82 -15.26
N CYS A 53 -23.70 -21.70 -15.12
CA CYS A 53 -23.27 -20.40 -15.64
C CYS A 53 -22.06 -19.84 -14.88
N LEU A 54 -22.03 -20.00 -13.55
CA LEU A 54 -20.85 -19.69 -12.72
C LEU A 54 -19.62 -20.46 -13.21
N GLY A 55 -19.76 -21.78 -13.39
CA GLY A 55 -18.69 -22.64 -13.87
C GLY A 55 -18.19 -22.24 -15.25
N ALA A 56 -19.10 -21.96 -16.18
CA ALA A 56 -18.75 -21.52 -17.52
C ALA A 56 -18.01 -20.17 -17.51
N ALA A 57 -18.47 -19.22 -16.71
CA ALA A 57 -17.82 -17.92 -16.54
C ALA A 57 -16.38 -18.08 -16.03
N VAL A 58 -16.19 -18.83 -14.94
CA VAL A 58 -14.85 -19.09 -14.37
C VAL A 58 -13.93 -19.76 -15.39
N MET A 59 -14.41 -20.82 -16.06
CA MET A 59 -13.59 -21.56 -17.04
C MET A 59 -13.23 -20.72 -18.28
N LEU A 60 -14.11 -19.81 -18.70
CA LEU A 60 -13.84 -18.89 -19.81
C LEU A 60 -12.90 -17.76 -19.38
N TYR A 61 -12.99 -17.29 -18.13
CA TYR A 61 -12.02 -16.35 -17.56
C TYR A 61 -10.63 -16.96 -17.51
N GLU A 62 -10.49 -18.17 -16.95
CA GLU A 62 -9.20 -18.89 -16.91
C GLU A 62 -8.56 -19.06 -18.30
N HIS A 63 -9.38 -19.25 -19.35
CA HIS A 63 -8.86 -19.47 -20.70
C HIS A 63 -8.57 -18.18 -21.49
N TYR A 64 -9.43 -17.16 -21.39
CA TYR A 64 -9.36 -15.95 -22.22
C TYR A 64 -8.92 -14.69 -21.47
N GLY A 65 -8.91 -14.69 -20.13
CA GLY A 65 -8.52 -13.55 -19.29
C GLY A 65 -9.43 -12.32 -19.41
N LYS A 66 -10.65 -12.45 -19.96
CA LYS A 66 -11.56 -11.31 -20.16
C LYS A 66 -12.34 -11.00 -18.89
N GLU A 67 -12.18 -9.77 -18.38
CA GLU A 67 -12.76 -9.32 -17.11
C GLU A 67 -14.27 -9.53 -16.98
N GLN A 68 -15.03 -9.39 -18.08
CA GLN A 68 -16.47 -9.63 -18.08
C GLN A 68 -16.86 -10.99 -17.48
N TYR A 69 -16.08 -12.04 -17.75
CA TYR A 69 -16.36 -13.37 -17.23
C TYR A 69 -16.18 -13.45 -15.71
N ARG A 70 -15.17 -12.73 -15.17
CA ARG A 70 -14.97 -12.61 -13.73
C ARG A 70 -16.11 -11.82 -13.09
N THR A 71 -16.46 -10.65 -13.63
CA THR A 71 -17.58 -9.83 -13.14
C THR A 71 -18.90 -10.61 -13.14
N ASP A 72 -19.19 -11.39 -14.18
CA ASP A 72 -20.39 -12.21 -14.24
C ASP A 72 -20.36 -13.34 -13.19
N ALA A 73 -19.20 -13.96 -12.95
CA ALA A 73 -19.02 -14.99 -11.93
C ALA A 73 -19.29 -14.44 -10.51
N ASP A 74 -18.71 -13.28 -10.20
CA ASP A 74 -18.88 -12.59 -8.91
C ASP A 74 -20.37 -12.24 -8.69
N ALA A 75 -21.01 -11.65 -9.70
CA ALA A 75 -22.42 -11.30 -9.65
C ALA A 75 -23.32 -12.53 -9.41
N ILE A 76 -23.07 -13.65 -10.11
CA ILE A 76 -23.81 -14.91 -9.94
C ILE A 76 -23.68 -15.43 -8.52
N MET A 77 -22.46 -15.43 -7.97
CA MET A 77 -22.22 -15.96 -6.63
C MET A 77 -22.90 -15.09 -5.56
N ASP A 78 -22.74 -13.77 -5.65
CA ASP A 78 -23.35 -12.82 -4.72
C ASP A 78 -24.88 -12.90 -4.75
N TRP A 79 -25.47 -12.99 -5.94
CA TRP A 79 -26.91 -13.14 -6.07
C TRP A 79 -27.36 -14.48 -5.50
N THR A 80 -26.64 -15.56 -5.79
CA THR A 80 -26.93 -16.92 -5.30
C THR A 80 -26.94 -16.95 -3.77
N ALA A 81 -25.91 -16.41 -3.13
CA ALA A 81 -25.80 -16.38 -1.67
C ALA A 81 -26.91 -15.55 -1.02
N ARG A 82 -27.27 -14.40 -1.61
CA ARG A 82 -28.32 -13.52 -1.08
C ARG A 82 -29.74 -14.09 -1.27
N ASN A 83 -30.01 -14.70 -2.41
CA ASN A 83 -31.38 -15.01 -2.81
C ASN A 83 -31.74 -16.50 -2.67
N LEU A 84 -30.78 -17.41 -2.89
CA LEU A 84 -31.02 -18.85 -2.82
C LEU A 84 -30.72 -19.46 -1.45
N ALA A 85 -30.16 -18.68 -0.52
CA ALA A 85 -29.93 -19.09 0.86
C ALA A 85 -30.89 -18.38 1.86
N ASN A 86 -30.98 -18.93 3.06
CA ASN A 86 -31.61 -18.28 4.22
C ASN A 86 -30.62 -17.34 4.93
N SER A 87 -31.06 -16.68 6.01
CA SER A 87 -30.24 -15.74 6.80
C SER A 87 -28.99 -16.37 7.44
N HIS A 88 -28.92 -17.70 7.52
CA HIS A 88 -27.76 -18.43 8.05
C HIS A 88 -26.80 -18.90 6.94
N GLY A 89 -27.07 -18.56 5.68
CA GLY A 89 -26.28 -18.98 4.53
C GLY A 89 -26.54 -20.42 4.07
N ILE A 90 -27.61 -21.06 4.54
CA ILE A 90 -28.00 -22.40 4.10
C ILE A 90 -28.91 -22.30 2.88
N ILE A 91 -28.61 -23.02 1.81
CA ILE A 91 -29.45 -23.06 0.60
C ILE A 91 -30.87 -23.47 0.97
N LYS A 92 -31.85 -22.63 0.60
CA LYS A 92 -33.28 -22.79 0.91
C LYS A 92 -34.14 -23.22 -0.27
N VAL A 93 -33.59 -23.23 -1.48
CA VAL A 93 -34.29 -23.67 -2.71
C VAL A 93 -33.91 -25.10 -3.10
N CYS A 94 -34.58 -25.67 -4.11
CA CYS A 94 -34.39 -27.05 -4.55
C CYS A 94 -34.49 -28.04 -3.38
N GLN A 95 -35.46 -27.85 -2.48
CA GLN A 95 -35.69 -28.65 -1.27
C GLN A 95 -36.58 -29.87 -1.53
N THR A 96 -36.56 -30.39 -2.76
CA THR A 96 -37.41 -31.54 -3.10
C THR A 96 -36.70 -32.85 -2.78
N VAL A 97 -37.53 -33.87 -2.61
CA VAL A 97 -37.11 -35.24 -2.31
C VAL A 97 -37.41 -36.20 -3.48
N THR A 98 -37.96 -35.67 -4.58
CA THR A 98 -38.24 -36.38 -5.84
C THR A 98 -38.04 -35.43 -7.03
N GLY A 99 -37.95 -36.00 -8.24
CA GLY A 99 -37.81 -35.26 -9.50
C GLY A 99 -36.38 -34.88 -9.86
N ASP A 100 -36.24 -34.02 -10.86
CA ASP A 100 -34.96 -33.54 -11.42
C ASP A 100 -34.19 -32.62 -10.46
N LEU A 101 -34.91 -31.85 -9.64
CA LEU A 101 -34.33 -30.87 -8.70
C LEU A 101 -33.39 -31.49 -7.63
N THR A 102 -33.49 -32.81 -7.37
CA THR A 102 -32.71 -33.53 -6.36
C THR A 102 -31.20 -33.43 -6.59
N GLY A 103 -30.72 -33.31 -7.83
CA GLY A 103 -29.29 -33.24 -8.16
C GLY A 103 -28.71 -31.82 -8.28
N PHE A 104 -29.57 -30.81 -8.41
CA PHE A 104 -29.18 -29.48 -8.90
C PHE A 104 -28.15 -28.77 -8.01
N LYS A 105 -28.29 -28.91 -6.68
CA LYS A 105 -27.35 -28.30 -5.72
C LYS A 105 -25.93 -28.83 -5.91
N GLY A 106 -25.76 -30.10 -6.26
CA GLY A 106 -24.44 -30.72 -6.42
C GLY A 106 -23.61 -30.05 -7.52
N ILE A 107 -24.26 -29.59 -8.59
CA ILE A 107 -23.62 -28.85 -9.69
C ILE A 107 -23.18 -27.47 -9.22
N LEU A 108 -24.04 -26.78 -8.47
CA LEU A 108 -23.66 -25.52 -7.82
C LEU A 108 -22.44 -25.71 -6.92
N MET A 109 -22.46 -26.66 -5.98
CA MET A 109 -21.35 -26.85 -5.02
C MET A 109 -20.00 -27.05 -5.72
N ARG A 110 -19.98 -27.84 -6.80
CA ARG A 110 -18.77 -28.07 -7.61
C ARG A 110 -18.22 -26.78 -8.21
N TYR A 111 -19.09 -25.93 -8.76
CA TYR A 111 -18.65 -24.71 -9.42
C TYR A 111 -18.41 -23.55 -8.44
N VAL A 112 -19.05 -23.55 -7.26
CA VAL A 112 -18.67 -22.65 -6.16
C VAL A 112 -17.26 -22.96 -5.67
N ARG A 113 -16.87 -24.24 -5.52
CA ARG A 113 -15.48 -24.61 -5.20
C ARG A 113 -14.51 -24.12 -6.26
N ARG A 114 -14.83 -24.28 -7.55
CA ARG A 114 -13.98 -23.80 -8.64
C ARG A 114 -13.86 -22.28 -8.64
N TYR A 115 -14.97 -21.57 -8.49
CA TYR A 115 -15.01 -20.11 -8.35
C TYR A 115 -14.11 -19.64 -7.20
N ALA A 116 -14.32 -20.21 -6.01
CA ALA A 116 -13.53 -19.92 -4.82
C ALA A 116 -12.02 -20.12 -5.04
N ALA A 117 -11.64 -21.24 -5.66
CA ALA A 117 -10.22 -21.54 -5.94
C ALA A 117 -9.63 -20.62 -7.00
N SER A 118 -10.31 -20.47 -8.13
CA SER A 118 -9.69 -19.94 -9.36
C SER A 118 -9.70 -18.41 -9.37
N LEU A 119 -10.63 -17.79 -8.64
CA LEU A 119 -10.77 -16.34 -8.56
C LEU A 119 -10.38 -15.76 -7.19
N GLY A 120 -9.89 -16.60 -6.27
CA GLY A 120 -9.35 -16.13 -4.98
C GLY A 120 -10.42 -15.71 -3.97
N HIS A 121 -11.50 -16.48 -3.84
CA HIS A 121 -12.60 -16.21 -2.90
C HIS A 121 -12.75 -17.31 -1.83
N PRO A 122 -11.81 -17.40 -0.86
CA PRO A 122 -11.79 -18.47 0.14
C PRO A 122 -13.00 -18.44 1.10
N GLU A 123 -13.70 -17.32 1.24
CA GLU A 123 -14.88 -17.17 2.09
C GLU A 123 -16.01 -18.16 1.72
N TRP A 124 -16.09 -18.57 0.45
CA TRP A 124 -17.11 -19.51 -0.01
C TRP A 124 -16.85 -20.95 0.42
N TYR A 125 -15.62 -21.26 0.85
CA TYR A 125 -15.36 -22.57 1.45
C TYR A 125 -16.09 -22.75 2.78
N SER A 126 -16.09 -21.73 3.63
CA SER A 126 -16.86 -21.74 4.87
C SER A 126 -18.37 -21.79 4.60
N TRP A 127 -18.83 -21.21 3.48
CA TRP A 127 -20.22 -21.34 3.03
C TRP A 127 -20.56 -22.76 2.60
N LEU A 128 -19.69 -23.43 1.83
CA LEU A 128 -19.84 -24.84 1.45
C LEU A 128 -19.82 -25.77 2.67
N ALA A 129 -18.88 -25.55 3.59
CA ALA A 129 -18.76 -26.30 4.85
C ALA A 129 -20.04 -26.20 5.70
N ARG A 130 -20.58 -24.98 5.85
CA ARG A 130 -21.85 -24.76 6.58
C ARG A 130 -23.02 -25.53 5.96
N ASN A 131 -23.12 -25.54 4.63
CA ASN A 131 -24.18 -26.27 3.92
C ASN A 131 -24.01 -27.79 4.08
N GLY A 132 -22.79 -28.32 3.94
CA GLY A 132 -22.49 -29.74 4.15
C GLY A 132 -22.78 -30.18 5.59
N TYR A 133 -22.35 -29.38 6.58
CA TYR A 133 -22.62 -29.64 8.00
C TYR A 133 -24.11 -29.61 8.34
N HIS A 134 -24.86 -28.64 7.79
CA HIS A 134 -26.30 -28.57 8.02
C HIS A 134 -27.04 -29.75 7.39
N ALA A 135 -26.68 -30.13 6.16
CA ALA A 135 -27.21 -31.32 5.51
C ALA A 135 -26.95 -32.59 6.33
N TRP A 136 -25.73 -32.73 6.87
CA TRP A 136 -25.36 -33.82 7.76
C TRP A 136 -26.23 -33.87 9.02
N ASN A 137 -26.50 -32.73 9.66
CA ASN A 137 -27.33 -32.71 10.87
C ASN A 137 -28.79 -33.08 10.61
N ASN A 138 -29.28 -32.93 9.38
CA ASN A 138 -30.62 -33.34 8.95
C ASN A 138 -30.69 -34.79 8.44
N ARG A 139 -29.71 -35.62 8.78
CA ARG A 139 -29.75 -37.08 8.55
C ARG A 139 -30.72 -37.82 9.48
N ASN A 140 -31.05 -39.04 9.10
CA ASN A 140 -31.78 -39.97 9.96
C ASN A 140 -30.85 -40.76 10.90
N SER A 141 -31.44 -41.59 11.77
CA SER A 141 -30.70 -42.37 12.76
C SER A 141 -29.66 -43.34 12.18
N LYS A 142 -29.81 -43.75 10.91
CA LYS A 142 -28.84 -44.61 10.20
C LYS A 142 -27.72 -43.85 9.49
N GLY A 143 -27.65 -42.52 9.67
CA GLY A 143 -26.59 -41.70 9.09
C GLY A 143 -26.86 -41.24 7.65
N ILE A 144 -28.06 -41.47 7.11
CA ILE A 144 -28.39 -41.14 5.72
C ILE A 144 -28.96 -39.72 5.63
N SER A 145 -28.37 -38.92 4.74
CA SER A 145 -28.80 -37.54 4.41
C SER A 145 -29.43 -37.50 3.02
N MET A 146 -30.35 -36.56 2.77
CA MET A 146 -30.94 -36.33 1.44
C MET A 146 -30.80 -34.87 0.95
N SER A 147 -31.35 -34.55 -0.23
CA SER A 147 -31.08 -33.28 -0.93
C SER A 147 -31.80 -32.05 -0.35
N ALA A 148 -32.92 -32.25 0.34
CA ALA A 148 -33.68 -31.20 1.04
C ALA A 148 -33.02 -30.79 2.38
N TRP A 149 -31.87 -30.12 2.33
CA TRP A 149 -31.05 -29.83 3.51
C TRP A 149 -31.73 -29.13 4.69
N LEU A 150 -32.91 -28.54 4.54
CA LEU A 150 -33.68 -27.92 5.63
C LEU A 150 -34.69 -28.87 6.30
N THR A 151 -34.85 -30.09 5.79
CA THR A 151 -35.83 -31.06 6.25
C THR A 151 -35.11 -32.30 6.79
N LYS A 152 -35.47 -32.76 7.99
CA LYS A 152 -34.90 -33.99 8.53
C LYS A 152 -35.29 -35.18 7.65
N THR A 153 -34.30 -35.98 7.27
CA THR A 153 -34.47 -37.23 6.53
C THR A 153 -35.37 -38.18 7.33
N THR A 154 -36.39 -38.75 6.69
CA THR A 154 -37.36 -39.62 7.37
C THR A 154 -36.72 -40.92 7.83
N GLU A 155 -37.19 -41.44 8.97
CA GLU A 155 -36.70 -42.70 9.55
C GLU A 155 -37.23 -43.94 8.80
N ASN A 156 -38.37 -43.81 8.11
CA ASN A 156 -39.00 -44.90 7.36
C ASN A 156 -38.49 -45.04 5.91
N PHE A 157 -37.56 -44.18 5.47
CA PHE A 157 -37.01 -44.19 4.11
C PHE A 157 -38.09 -44.09 3.02
N GLN A 158 -39.21 -43.43 3.34
CA GLN A 158 -40.25 -43.10 2.37
C GLN A 158 -40.44 -41.59 2.34
N TYR A 159 -40.69 -41.07 1.14
CA TYR A 159 -40.97 -39.67 0.92
C TYR A 159 -42.43 -39.33 1.23
N SER A 160 -42.70 -38.08 1.56
CA SER A 160 -44.07 -37.59 1.79
C SER A 160 -44.95 -37.64 0.53
N ASP A 161 -44.35 -37.79 -0.65
CA ASP A 161 -45.00 -37.88 -1.96
C ASP A 161 -44.97 -39.30 -2.57
N GLY A 162 -44.53 -40.31 -1.80
CA GLY A 162 -44.71 -41.73 -2.13
C GLY A 162 -43.52 -42.48 -2.74
N GLY A 163 -42.34 -41.88 -2.88
CA GLY A 163 -41.13 -42.59 -3.33
C GLY A 163 -40.30 -43.24 -2.19
N ASN A 164 -39.21 -43.94 -2.56
CA ASN A 164 -38.37 -44.74 -1.67
C ASN A 164 -36.88 -44.59 -2.00
N PHE A 165 -36.04 -44.51 -0.96
CA PHE A 165 -34.58 -44.39 -1.05
C PHE A 165 -33.91 -45.58 -1.74
N ASN A 166 -34.51 -46.76 -1.71
CA ASN A 166 -33.97 -47.97 -2.37
C ASN A 166 -33.84 -47.83 -3.90
N THR A 167 -34.54 -46.87 -4.50
CA THR A 167 -34.58 -46.66 -5.95
C THR A 167 -34.07 -45.29 -6.40
N ASP A 168 -33.53 -44.48 -5.49
CA ASP A 168 -33.08 -43.10 -5.77
C ASP A 168 -31.75 -42.78 -5.09
N GLY A 169 -30.64 -42.98 -5.81
CA GLY A 169 -29.29 -42.76 -5.31
C GLY A 169 -28.79 -41.31 -5.39
N VAL A 170 -29.55 -40.37 -5.97
CA VAL A 170 -29.06 -39.02 -6.26
C VAL A 170 -29.19 -38.10 -5.03
N GLY A 171 -30.13 -38.39 -4.12
CA GLY A 171 -30.45 -37.54 -2.97
C GLY A 171 -29.29 -37.25 -2.01
N ALA A 172 -28.41 -38.22 -1.77
CA ALA A 172 -27.27 -38.05 -0.85
C ALA A 172 -26.07 -37.34 -1.51
N PHE A 173 -25.98 -37.37 -2.84
CA PHE A 173 -24.83 -36.84 -3.58
C PHE A 173 -24.63 -35.34 -3.39
N THR A 174 -25.71 -34.55 -3.23
CA THR A 174 -25.57 -33.09 -3.12
C THR A 174 -24.91 -32.68 -1.80
N ALA A 175 -25.21 -33.37 -0.70
CA ALA A 175 -24.56 -33.15 0.60
C ALA A 175 -23.08 -33.58 0.57
N VAL A 176 -22.78 -34.72 -0.06
CA VAL A 176 -21.41 -35.17 -0.29
C VAL A 176 -20.65 -34.18 -1.17
N SER A 177 -21.29 -33.66 -2.22
CA SER A 177 -20.71 -32.63 -3.08
C SER A 177 -20.40 -31.38 -2.26
N ALA A 178 -21.31 -30.89 -1.41
CA ALA A 178 -21.03 -29.73 -0.55
C ALA A 178 -19.84 -29.99 0.40
N ALA A 179 -19.79 -31.16 1.04
CA ALA A 179 -18.72 -31.52 1.96
C ALA A 179 -17.36 -31.71 1.27
N PHE A 180 -17.33 -32.39 0.12
CA PHE A 180 -16.11 -32.61 -0.67
C PHE A 180 -15.58 -31.31 -1.27
N ASN A 181 -16.48 -30.39 -1.62
CA ASN A 181 -16.14 -29.08 -2.17
C ASN A 181 -15.89 -28.02 -1.09
N ALA A 182 -16.16 -28.32 0.17
CA ALA A 182 -15.73 -27.47 1.26
C ALA A 182 -14.20 -27.57 1.42
N HIS A 183 -13.56 -26.48 1.82
CA HIS A 183 -12.15 -26.53 2.19
C HIS A 183 -12.01 -27.34 3.48
N LEU A 184 -11.31 -28.46 3.41
CA LEU A 184 -11.03 -29.34 4.55
C LEU A 184 -9.60 -29.18 5.11
N GLY A 185 -8.82 -28.19 4.62
CA GLY A 185 -7.49 -27.86 5.13
C GLY A 185 -6.38 -27.83 4.06
N VAL A 186 -5.16 -28.19 4.48
CA VAL A 186 -3.80 -27.99 3.88
C VAL A 186 -3.63 -28.22 2.36
N VAL A 187 -4.56 -28.86 1.64
CA VAL A 187 -4.40 -29.24 0.22
C VAL A 187 -4.72 -28.11 -0.77
N ASP A 188 -5.32 -27.00 -0.33
CA ASP A 188 -5.71 -25.89 -1.23
C ASP A 188 -4.94 -24.59 -1.02
N GLU A 189 -4.16 -24.47 0.06
CA GLU A 189 -3.26 -23.35 0.30
C GLU A 189 -1.96 -23.95 0.81
N ARG A 190 -0.89 -23.78 0.03
CA ARG A 190 0.42 -24.34 0.35
C ARG A 190 1.44 -23.23 0.41
N ASP A 191 2.19 -23.17 1.48
CA ASP A 191 3.40 -22.38 1.53
C ASP A 191 4.45 -23.03 0.62
N ALA A 192 4.97 -22.27 -0.36
CA ALA A 192 5.98 -22.76 -1.30
C ALA A 192 7.25 -23.25 -0.62
N TYR A 193 7.56 -22.74 0.58
CA TYR A 193 8.78 -23.03 1.33
C TYR A 193 8.67 -24.25 2.25
N SER A 194 7.47 -24.82 2.37
CA SER A 194 7.21 -26.03 3.14
C SER A 194 7.26 -27.29 2.25
N PRO A 195 7.71 -28.46 2.75
CA PRO A 195 7.68 -29.70 1.99
C PRO A 195 6.26 -30.05 1.51
N MET A 196 6.09 -30.12 0.19
CA MET A 196 4.85 -30.58 -0.45
C MET A 196 4.99 -32.04 -0.87
N GLN A 197 4.14 -32.88 -0.30
CA GLN A 197 4.12 -34.31 -0.58
C GLN A 197 3.63 -34.58 -2.01
N ALA A 198 4.28 -35.49 -2.72
CA ALA A 198 3.99 -35.75 -4.12
C ALA A 198 2.58 -36.31 -4.33
N ASN A 199 2.09 -37.11 -3.38
CA ASN A 199 0.76 -37.73 -3.41
C ASN A 199 -0.39 -36.78 -3.06
N GLU A 200 -0.11 -35.55 -2.64
CA GLU A 200 -1.11 -34.55 -2.26
C GLU A 200 -1.44 -33.58 -3.41
N PHE A 201 -1.45 -34.03 -4.67
CA PHE A 201 -1.69 -33.16 -5.83
C PHE A 201 -3.18 -32.76 -6.00
N ASN A 202 -3.43 -31.62 -6.65
CA ASN A 202 -4.76 -31.20 -7.12
C ASN A 202 -5.04 -31.63 -8.57
N PHE A 203 -4.00 -31.76 -9.40
CA PHE A 203 -4.07 -32.18 -10.80
C PHE A 203 -3.13 -33.34 -11.08
N MET A 204 -3.50 -34.22 -12.00
CA MET A 204 -2.61 -35.29 -12.45
C MET A 204 -2.84 -35.67 -13.90
N ARG A 205 -1.81 -36.25 -14.52
CA ARG A 205 -1.92 -36.98 -15.78
C ARG A 205 -0.99 -38.18 -15.81
N GLY A 206 -1.57 -39.38 -15.93
CA GLY A 206 -0.85 -40.62 -16.24
C GLY A 206 0.04 -41.19 -15.13
N VAL A 207 0.03 -40.61 -13.93
CA VAL A 207 0.87 -41.05 -12.81
C VAL A 207 0.17 -42.08 -11.92
N SER A 208 0.93 -42.76 -11.06
CA SER A 208 0.41 -43.67 -10.03
C SER A 208 0.88 -43.22 -8.65
N VAL A 209 0.04 -43.41 -7.62
CA VAL A 209 0.40 -43.13 -6.22
C VAL A 209 0.79 -44.44 -5.53
N VAL A 210 1.94 -44.46 -4.89
CA VAL A 210 2.44 -45.59 -4.10
C VAL A 210 2.51 -45.15 -2.65
N ALA A 211 1.69 -45.75 -1.79
CA ALA A 211 1.78 -45.56 -0.34
C ALA A 211 2.97 -46.38 0.17
N THR A 212 4.03 -45.71 0.63
CA THR A 212 5.16 -46.36 1.27
C THR A 212 4.84 -46.40 2.76
N GLY A 213 4.32 -47.55 3.21
CA GLY A 213 4.03 -47.73 4.62
C GLY A 213 5.35 -47.83 5.40
N ASN A 214 5.65 -46.78 6.18
CA ASN A 214 6.73 -46.64 7.17
C ASN A 214 8.04 -45.97 6.69
N ASP A 215 7.96 -44.69 6.34
CA ASP A 215 9.14 -43.85 6.14
C ASP A 215 8.99 -42.59 7.00
N ASP A 216 10.04 -42.20 7.72
CA ASP A 216 10.13 -40.92 8.45
C ASP A 216 10.13 -39.68 7.49
N ASP A 217 9.99 -39.91 6.18
CA ASP A 217 10.13 -38.95 5.08
C ASP A 217 8.80 -38.51 4.41
N GLY A 218 7.65 -39.13 4.76
CA GLY A 218 6.35 -38.84 4.14
C GLY A 218 5.50 -40.09 3.87
N THR A 219 4.20 -39.93 3.53
CA THR A 219 3.24 -41.05 3.47
C THR A 219 3.00 -41.64 2.06
N GLY A 220 3.65 -41.13 1.00
CA GLY A 220 3.59 -41.74 -0.33
C GLY A 220 4.27 -40.98 -1.46
N ALA A 221 4.59 -41.69 -2.54
CA ALA A 221 5.27 -41.17 -3.72
C ALA A 221 4.41 -41.25 -4.98
N VAL A 222 4.75 -40.41 -5.96
CA VAL A 222 4.23 -40.47 -7.32
C VAL A 222 5.24 -41.19 -8.21
N ASP A 223 4.82 -42.29 -8.82
CA ASP A 223 5.67 -43.14 -9.68
C ASP A 223 5.07 -43.29 -11.09
N ASN A 224 5.75 -44.03 -11.96
CA ASN A 224 5.37 -44.29 -13.36
C ASN A 224 5.24 -42.98 -14.16
N MET A 225 6.09 -41.99 -13.85
CA MET A 225 6.11 -40.74 -14.60
C MET A 225 6.84 -40.94 -15.93
N ARG A 226 6.11 -40.79 -17.03
CA ARG A 226 6.60 -40.86 -18.41
C ARG A 226 6.54 -39.48 -19.05
N LYS A 227 7.14 -39.32 -20.23
CA LYS A 227 7.08 -38.06 -20.98
C LYS A 227 5.65 -37.50 -21.08
N GLY A 228 5.44 -36.29 -20.55
CA GLY A 228 4.16 -35.59 -20.54
C GLY A 228 3.22 -35.94 -19.38
N HIS A 229 3.61 -36.87 -18.50
CA HIS A 229 2.92 -37.10 -17.23
C HIS A 229 3.25 -35.97 -16.25
N TYR A 230 2.30 -35.62 -15.38
CA TYR A 230 2.51 -34.57 -14.41
C TYR A 230 1.65 -34.75 -13.16
N VAL A 231 2.08 -34.05 -12.11
CA VAL A 231 1.26 -33.67 -10.96
C VAL A 231 1.23 -32.15 -10.84
N GLY A 232 0.13 -31.61 -10.37
CA GLY A 232 -0.07 -30.17 -10.23
C GLY A 232 -0.67 -29.80 -8.87
N TYR A 233 -0.20 -28.70 -8.31
CA TYR A 233 -0.50 -28.19 -6.99
C TYR A 233 -1.12 -26.82 -7.13
N ARG A 234 -2.34 -26.65 -6.64
CA ARG A 234 -3.07 -25.40 -6.73
C ARG A 234 -2.62 -24.43 -5.65
N ASN A 235 -2.60 -23.13 -5.99
CA ASN A 235 -2.47 -22.02 -5.05
C ASN A 235 -1.25 -22.16 -4.12
N VAL A 236 -0.10 -22.50 -4.70
CA VAL A 236 1.18 -22.48 -4.00
C VAL A 236 1.58 -21.02 -3.81
N ASP A 237 1.69 -20.60 -2.56
CA ASP A 237 1.97 -19.23 -2.15
C ASP A 237 3.46 -19.06 -1.89
N PHE A 238 4.12 -18.32 -2.78
CA PHE A 238 5.50 -17.91 -2.63
C PHE A 238 5.62 -16.62 -1.81
N GLY A 239 4.51 -15.90 -1.57
CA GLY A 239 4.51 -14.61 -0.88
C GLY A 239 5.34 -13.55 -1.60
N THR A 240 5.86 -12.58 -0.84
CA THR A 240 6.80 -11.55 -1.34
C THR A 240 8.25 -12.01 -1.28
N ARG A 241 8.54 -13.08 -0.53
CA ARG A 241 9.84 -13.75 -0.57
C ARG A 241 9.90 -14.46 -1.92
N TYR A 242 10.95 -14.25 -2.71
CA TYR A 242 11.02 -14.92 -4.01
C TYR A 242 11.74 -16.27 -3.90
N ALA A 243 11.17 -17.30 -4.50
CA ALA A 243 11.85 -18.56 -4.68
C ALA A 243 12.93 -18.41 -5.75
N SER A 244 14.12 -18.89 -5.42
CA SER A 244 15.30 -18.88 -6.30
C SER A 244 15.79 -20.29 -6.60
N HIS A 245 15.33 -21.27 -5.82
CA HIS A 245 15.71 -22.66 -5.93
C HIS A 245 14.49 -23.56 -5.72
N ILE A 246 14.56 -24.76 -6.28
CA ILE A 246 13.66 -25.87 -5.97
C ILE A 246 14.48 -27.03 -5.40
N ILE A 247 13.93 -27.68 -4.38
CA ILE A 247 14.47 -28.86 -3.74
C ILE A 247 13.47 -30.00 -3.98
N VAL A 248 13.91 -31.06 -4.65
CA VAL A 248 13.05 -32.19 -5.02
C VAL A 248 13.66 -33.49 -4.53
N ARG A 249 12.91 -34.26 -3.75
CA ARG A 249 13.22 -35.66 -3.43
C ARG A 249 12.63 -36.54 -4.53
N GLY A 250 13.48 -37.15 -5.35
CA GLY A 250 13.04 -37.93 -6.50
C GLY A 250 14.00 -39.05 -6.89
N ARG A 251 13.55 -39.91 -7.81
CA ARG A 251 14.36 -40.94 -8.46
C ARG A 251 14.34 -40.69 -9.97
N LEU A 252 15.49 -40.36 -10.55
CA LEU A 252 15.67 -40.08 -11.99
C LEU A 252 16.63 -41.12 -12.60
N PRO A 253 16.18 -42.36 -12.87
CA PRO A 253 17.07 -43.51 -13.07
C PRO A 253 17.81 -43.53 -14.42
N ARG A 254 17.65 -42.52 -15.28
CA ARG A 254 18.20 -42.53 -16.65
C ARG A 254 18.87 -41.20 -16.97
N ALA A 255 19.90 -41.22 -17.83
CA ALA A 255 20.52 -39.99 -18.35
C ALA A 255 19.51 -39.04 -19.04
N THR A 256 18.43 -39.58 -19.58
CA THR A 256 17.37 -38.82 -20.27
C THR A 256 16.22 -38.42 -19.36
N SER A 257 16.26 -38.79 -18.07
CA SER A 257 15.25 -38.39 -17.09
C SER A 257 15.31 -36.88 -16.87
N ALA A 258 14.16 -36.22 -16.95
CA ALA A 258 14.05 -34.81 -16.63
C ALA A 258 12.70 -34.50 -15.97
N LEU A 259 12.71 -33.55 -15.03
CA LEU A 259 11.51 -32.95 -14.46
C LEU A 259 11.52 -31.47 -14.82
N SER A 260 10.50 -31.02 -15.55
CA SER A 260 10.27 -29.62 -15.88
C SER A 260 9.22 -29.06 -14.92
N VAL A 261 9.55 -27.99 -14.22
CA VAL A 261 8.66 -27.32 -13.27
C VAL A 261 8.04 -26.12 -13.98
N TYR A 262 6.72 -26.13 -14.11
CA TYR A 262 5.96 -25.04 -14.74
C TYR A 262 5.04 -24.35 -13.74
N LEU A 263 4.81 -23.05 -13.96
CA LEU A 263 3.75 -22.29 -13.31
C LEU A 263 2.53 -22.16 -14.22
N ASP A 264 1.35 -22.21 -13.62
CA ASP A 264 0.01 -21.91 -14.13
C ASP A 264 -0.53 -22.80 -15.27
N ALA A 265 0.34 -23.50 -15.99
CA ALA A 265 -0.05 -24.62 -16.85
C ALA A 265 1.10 -25.63 -17.05
N PRO A 266 0.81 -26.92 -17.30
CA PRO A 266 1.83 -27.97 -17.46
C PRO A 266 2.50 -27.99 -18.85
N SER A 267 2.71 -26.83 -19.49
CA SER A 267 3.32 -26.74 -20.82
C SER A 267 3.84 -25.34 -21.13
N ALA A 268 4.90 -25.25 -21.94
CA ALA A 268 5.45 -23.96 -22.39
C ALA A 268 4.47 -23.11 -23.23
N THR A 269 3.42 -23.70 -23.79
CA THR A 269 2.41 -22.97 -24.58
C THR A 269 1.36 -22.24 -23.75
N GLY A 270 1.30 -22.52 -22.43
CA GLY A 270 0.30 -21.91 -21.55
C GLY A 270 0.78 -21.62 -20.14
N GLY A 271 2.03 -21.94 -19.81
CA GLY A 271 2.61 -21.78 -18.49
C GLY A 271 4.09 -21.44 -18.57
N THR A 272 4.66 -20.96 -17.46
CA THR A 272 6.04 -20.47 -17.39
C THR A 272 6.96 -21.58 -16.89
N LEU A 273 7.96 -21.98 -17.69
CA LEU A 273 8.99 -22.91 -17.24
C LEU A 273 9.93 -22.18 -16.26
N VAL A 274 10.08 -22.69 -15.05
CA VAL A 274 10.94 -22.07 -14.02
C VAL A 274 12.18 -22.89 -13.69
N CYS A 275 12.18 -24.19 -13.98
CA CYS A 275 13.35 -25.05 -13.78
C CYS A 275 13.25 -26.35 -14.57
N THR A 276 14.39 -26.86 -15.04
CA THR A 276 14.51 -28.25 -15.51
C THR A 276 15.54 -29.01 -14.67
N ILE A 277 15.09 -30.05 -13.97
CA ILE A 277 15.92 -30.91 -13.12
C ILE A 277 16.33 -32.14 -13.91
N LYS A 278 17.63 -32.40 -13.98
CA LYS A 278 18.26 -33.57 -14.62
C LYS A 278 19.33 -34.16 -13.70
N PRO A 279 19.61 -35.47 -13.80
CA PRO A 279 20.76 -36.09 -13.15
C PRO A 279 22.05 -35.55 -13.76
N LEU A 280 23.02 -35.18 -12.93
CA LEU A 280 24.32 -34.66 -13.36
C LEU A 280 25.36 -35.78 -13.53
N ASP A 281 25.26 -36.84 -12.74
CA ASP A 281 26.19 -37.97 -12.73
C ASP A 281 25.48 -39.31 -12.43
N ASP A 282 26.27 -40.36 -12.19
CA ASP A 282 25.77 -41.69 -11.88
C ASP A 282 25.15 -41.78 -10.48
N ALA A 283 25.63 -41.00 -9.51
CA ALA A 283 25.12 -40.97 -8.15
C ALA A 283 23.70 -40.39 -8.11
N ASP A 284 23.44 -39.36 -8.94
CA ASP A 284 22.11 -38.77 -9.13
C ASP A 284 21.06 -39.76 -9.70
N ARG A 285 21.49 -40.93 -10.20
CA ARG A 285 20.59 -41.96 -10.76
C ARG A 285 20.40 -43.16 -9.84
N ASP A 286 21.11 -43.21 -8.72
CA ASP A 286 21.08 -44.33 -7.78
C ASP A 286 20.01 -44.14 -6.70
N GLY A 287 18.86 -44.77 -6.90
CA GLY A 287 17.77 -44.75 -5.92
C GLY A 287 17.14 -43.37 -5.73
N TRP A 288 16.77 -43.06 -4.49
CA TRP A 288 16.16 -41.78 -4.13
C TRP A 288 17.24 -40.75 -3.81
N VAL A 289 17.19 -39.60 -4.50
CA VAL A 289 18.14 -38.48 -4.36
C VAL A 289 17.38 -37.17 -4.09
N THR A 290 18.00 -36.25 -3.36
CA THR A 290 17.48 -34.89 -3.14
C THR A 290 18.23 -33.92 -4.04
N PHE A 291 17.54 -33.40 -5.04
CA PHE A 291 18.09 -32.44 -6.01
C PHE A 291 17.77 -31.03 -5.56
N GLU A 292 18.79 -30.19 -5.38
CA GLU A 292 18.62 -28.75 -5.30
C GLU A 292 19.06 -28.11 -6.61
N ARG A 293 18.21 -27.26 -7.20
CA ARG A 293 18.49 -26.56 -8.45
C ARG A 293 18.06 -25.11 -8.36
N ALA A 294 18.89 -24.21 -8.88
CA ALA A 294 18.49 -22.83 -9.12
C ALA A 294 17.34 -22.78 -10.12
N LEU A 295 16.41 -21.86 -9.90
CA LEU A 295 15.37 -21.54 -10.87
C LEU A 295 15.98 -20.67 -11.97
N GLU A 296 15.53 -20.89 -13.20
CA GLU A 296 15.86 -20.07 -14.36
C GLU A 296 15.13 -18.73 -14.32
N VAL A 297 13.93 -18.73 -13.70
CA VAL A 297 13.10 -17.55 -13.45
C VAL A 297 12.65 -17.60 -11.98
N PRO A 298 12.91 -16.56 -11.17
CA PRO A 298 12.43 -16.53 -9.79
C PRO A 298 10.92 -16.40 -9.72
N VAL A 299 10.34 -16.83 -8.60
CA VAL A 299 8.90 -16.94 -8.43
C VAL A 299 8.44 -16.25 -7.16
N THR A 300 7.45 -15.38 -7.27
CA THR A 300 6.75 -14.68 -6.17
C THR A 300 5.25 -14.80 -6.36
N GLY A 301 4.47 -14.44 -5.34
CA GLY A 301 3.02 -14.46 -5.43
C GLY A 301 2.45 -15.88 -5.42
N ARG A 302 1.21 -16.05 -5.87
CA ARG A 302 0.48 -17.31 -5.78
C ARG A 302 0.30 -17.92 -7.17
N HIS A 303 0.73 -19.17 -7.34
CA HIS A 303 0.71 -19.87 -8.62
C HIS A 303 0.21 -21.31 -8.50
N ASP A 304 -0.34 -21.84 -9.59
CA ASP A 304 -0.48 -23.29 -9.73
C ASP A 304 0.89 -23.86 -10.16
N VAL A 305 1.44 -24.83 -9.43
CA VAL A 305 2.76 -25.43 -9.74
C VAL A 305 2.58 -26.81 -10.33
N TYR A 306 3.19 -27.06 -11.49
CA TYR A 306 3.17 -28.35 -12.18
C TYR A 306 4.57 -28.95 -12.28
N VAL A 307 4.73 -30.19 -11.82
CA VAL A 307 5.95 -30.97 -12.05
C VAL A 307 5.69 -31.96 -13.17
N VAL A 308 6.26 -31.66 -14.34
CA VAL A 308 6.03 -32.37 -15.59
C VAL A 308 7.23 -33.22 -15.93
N CYS A 309 7.03 -34.52 -16.12
CA CYS A 309 8.09 -35.40 -16.56
C CYS A 309 8.40 -35.18 -18.05
N SER A 310 9.66 -34.88 -18.36
CA SER A 310 10.19 -34.66 -19.70
C SER A 310 11.31 -35.67 -20.00
N GLY A 311 11.58 -35.93 -21.29
CA GLY A 311 12.55 -36.95 -21.72
C GLY A 311 12.08 -37.81 -22.91
N SER A 312 12.56 -39.06 -22.98
CA SER A 312 12.23 -40.00 -24.06
C SER A 312 10.85 -40.66 -23.86
N ALA A 313 10.06 -40.79 -24.93
CA ALA A 313 8.72 -41.36 -24.85
C ALA A 313 8.73 -42.88 -24.55
N GLY A 314 7.66 -43.37 -23.90
CA GLY A 314 7.38 -44.81 -23.77
C GLY A 314 8.08 -45.56 -22.64
N ILE A 315 8.80 -44.86 -21.74
CA ILE A 315 9.53 -45.45 -20.62
C ILE A 315 9.28 -44.66 -19.33
N ASP A 316 9.47 -45.32 -18.20
CA ASP A 316 9.42 -44.69 -16.88
C ASP A 316 10.71 -43.90 -16.66
N LEU A 317 10.55 -42.62 -16.32
CA LEU A 317 11.62 -41.63 -16.29
C LEU A 317 11.81 -40.99 -14.91
N ALA A 318 10.77 -40.95 -14.08
CA ALA A 318 10.89 -40.32 -12.76
C ALA A 318 9.90 -40.89 -11.74
N ALA A 319 10.28 -40.79 -10.48
CA ALA A 319 9.38 -40.83 -9.34
C ALA A 319 9.68 -39.62 -8.42
N ILE A 320 8.66 -39.08 -7.76
CA ILE A 320 8.77 -37.92 -6.86
C ILE A 320 8.17 -38.32 -5.52
N ASN A 321 8.85 -37.99 -4.43
CA ASN A 321 8.35 -38.18 -3.07
C ASN A 321 7.82 -36.86 -2.50
N TRP A 322 8.63 -35.81 -2.48
CA TRP A 322 8.21 -34.47 -2.09
C TRP A 322 9.06 -33.41 -2.81
N PHE A 323 8.58 -32.17 -2.81
CA PHE A 323 9.38 -31.02 -3.24
C PHE A 323 9.02 -29.78 -2.42
N GLN A 324 9.93 -28.81 -2.39
CA GLN A 324 9.70 -27.48 -1.84
C GLN A 324 10.54 -26.47 -2.62
N PHE A 325 10.24 -25.19 -2.45
CA PHE A 325 11.06 -24.10 -2.94
C PHE A 325 11.94 -23.53 -1.84
N ALA A 326 13.00 -22.82 -2.25
CA ALA A 326 13.89 -22.12 -1.34
C ALA A 326 14.29 -20.74 -1.89
N ALA A 327 14.37 -19.79 -0.97
CA ALA A 327 14.98 -18.48 -1.22
C ALA A 327 16.43 -18.52 -0.71
N ARG A 328 17.41 -18.55 -1.62
CA ARG A 328 18.85 -18.56 -1.34
C ARG A 328 19.50 -17.19 -1.53
N ASN A 329 18.76 -16.23 -2.10
CA ASN A 329 19.23 -14.89 -2.39
C ASN A 329 18.26 -13.89 -1.75
N THR A 330 18.52 -13.51 -0.50
CA THR A 330 17.67 -12.54 0.21
C THR A 330 17.69 -11.19 -0.51
N ILE A 331 16.53 -10.56 -0.72
CA ILE A 331 16.46 -9.14 -1.10
C ILE A 331 16.71 -8.32 0.15
N TYR A 332 17.75 -7.50 0.15
CA TYR A 332 18.01 -6.59 1.26
C TYR A 332 17.24 -5.29 1.10
N HIS A 333 16.63 -4.83 2.19
CA HIS A 333 16.12 -3.48 2.27
C HIS A 333 17.30 -2.52 2.48
N GLY A 334 17.57 -1.70 1.47
CA GLY A 334 18.69 -0.76 1.44
C GLY A 334 18.36 0.64 1.96
N VAL A 335 19.32 1.54 1.78
CA VAL A 335 19.21 2.97 2.11
C VAL A 335 18.45 3.79 1.06
N ALA A 336 18.16 3.20 -0.11
CA ALA A 336 17.44 3.88 -1.17
C ALA A 336 16.02 4.22 -0.68
N SER A 337 15.75 5.52 -0.57
CA SER A 337 14.47 6.09 -0.15
C SER A 337 13.67 6.62 -1.34
N PRO A 338 12.32 6.57 -1.29
CA PRO A 338 11.43 7.27 -2.23
C PRO A 338 11.67 8.78 -2.36
N GLN A 339 12.33 9.40 -1.38
CA GLN A 339 12.71 10.82 -1.43
C GLN A 339 13.98 11.08 -2.24
N GLY A 340 14.75 10.04 -2.58
CA GLY A 340 15.90 10.13 -3.47
C GLY A 340 15.50 10.13 -4.95
N THR A 341 16.47 10.37 -5.82
CA THR A 341 16.23 10.42 -7.28
C THR A 341 17.18 9.50 -8.02
N PHE A 342 16.63 8.69 -8.92
CA PHE A 342 17.42 7.89 -9.87
C PHE A 342 17.57 8.60 -11.20
N SER A 343 18.74 8.46 -11.83
CA SER A 343 19.01 8.96 -13.17
C SER A 343 20.01 8.05 -13.90
N THR A 344 20.13 8.23 -15.22
CA THR A 344 21.02 7.44 -16.08
C THR A 344 21.53 8.26 -17.25
N SER A 345 22.70 7.90 -17.80
CA SER A 345 23.18 8.42 -19.09
C SER A 345 22.57 7.72 -20.30
N MET A 346 21.96 6.56 -20.10
CA MET A 346 21.42 5.70 -21.15
C MET A 346 20.02 6.16 -21.58
N ASP A 347 19.58 5.74 -22.77
CA ASP A 347 18.18 5.83 -23.17
C ASP A 347 17.41 4.65 -22.58
N ASP A 348 16.43 4.95 -21.71
CA ASP A 348 15.76 3.99 -20.82
C ASP A 348 14.22 4.06 -20.83
N SER A 349 13.64 4.87 -21.71
CA SER A 349 12.20 5.23 -21.75
C SER A 349 11.64 5.87 -20.46
N GLY A 350 12.49 6.25 -19.50
CA GLY A 350 12.14 6.95 -18.25
C GLY A 350 11.28 6.17 -17.24
N HIS A 351 10.71 5.02 -17.63
CA HIS A 351 9.81 4.23 -16.78
C HIS A 351 10.49 3.04 -16.09
N THR A 352 11.76 2.76 -16.39
CA THR A 352 12.43 1.53 -15.93
C THR A 352 13.38 1.76 -14.74
N LEU A 353 13.79 3.00 -14.44
CA LEU A 353 14.71 3.29 -13.33
C LEU A 353 14.15 2.90 -11.96
N GLY A 354 12.85 3.08 -11.74
CA GLY A 354 12.20 2.70 -10.48
C GLY A 354 12.25 1.19 -10.22
N LEU A 355 12.46 0.37 -11.26
CA LEU A 355 12.59 -1.09 -11.15
C LEU A 355 13.93 -1.53 -10.57
N LEU A 356 14.93 -0.64 -10.50
CA LEU A 356 16.22 -0.98 -9.88
C LEU A 356 16.13 -1.11 -8.35
N THR A 357 15.05 -0.64 -7.73
CA THR A 357 14.90 -0.64 -6.26
C THR A 357 13.49 -0.96 -5.82
N ASP A 358 12.71 -1.67 -6.64
CA ASP A 358 11.35 -2.05 -6.30
C ASP A 358 11.31 -3.26 -5.34
N GLY A 359 12.47 -3.83 -5.03
CA GLY A 359 12.63 -5.01 -4.18
C GLY A 359 12.19 -6.28 -4.87
N ASN A 360 12.05 -6.27 -6.19
CA ASN A 360 11.55 -7.37 -6.99
C ASN A 360 12.53 -7.76 -8.10
N PRO A 361 13.36 -8.78 -7.90
CA PRO A 361 14.33 -9.20 -8.91
C PRO A 361 13.67 -9.84 -10.16
N THR A 362 12.34 -9.98 -10.19
CA THR A 362 11.57 -10.42 -11.37
C THR A 362 11.09 -9.26 -12.25
N THR A 363 11.46 -8.02 -11.94
CA THR A 363 11.41 -6.87 -12.87
C THR A 363 12.83 -6.55 -13.36
N GLN A 364 12.97 -5.67 -14.37
CA GLN A 364 14.28 -5.24 -14.82
C GLN A 364 14.29 -3.83 -15.42
N PHE A 365 15.38 -3.13 -15.15
CA PHE A 365 15.83 -1.99 -15.93
C PHE A 365 16.37 -2.44 -17.29
N THR A 366 16.08 -1.66 -18.33
CA THR A 366 16.66 -1.82 -19.66
C THR A 366 17.19 -0.48 -20.17
N GLY A 367 18.51 -0.40 -20.39
CA GLY A 367 19.16 0.79 -20.89
C GLY A 367 19.96 0.52 -22.17
N VAL A 368 19.95 1.47 -23.09
CA VAL A 368 20.82 1.48 -24.27
C VAL A 368 21.75 2.69 -24.22
N THR A 369 23.04 2.46 -24.37
CA THR A 369 24.07 3.50 -24.44
C THR A 369 23.85 4.40 -25.65
N ARG A 370 24.03 5.71 -25.44
CA ARG A 370 24.06 6.69 -26.52
C ARG A 370 25.38 6.61 -27.27
N ASP A 371 25.39 6.95 -28.56
CA ASP A 371 26.58 6.89 -29.40
C ASP A 371 27.78 7.64 -28.77
N GLY A 372 28.85 6.91 -28.49
CA GLY A 372 30.07 7.43 -27.86
C GLY A 372 29.92 7.85 -26.39
N GLY A 373 28.78 7.56 -25.75
CA GLY A 373 28.51 7.86 -24.35
C GLY A 373 28.86 6.72 -23.41
N GLU A 374 29.19 7.06 -22.16
CA GLU A 374 29.39 6.09 -21.09
C GLU A 374 28.05 5.56 -20.56
N ALA A 375 27.99 4.29 -20.15
CA ALA A 375 26.86 3.70 -19.47
C ALA A 375 26.98 3.93 -17.95
N TRP A 376 26.07 4.69 -17.34
CA TRP A 376 26.02 4.78 -15.89
C TRP A 376 24.59 4.91 -15.36
N LEU A 377 24.40 4.40 -14.15
CA LEU A 377 23.21 4.59 -13.31
C LEU A 377 23.60 5.44 -12.10
N GLN A 378 22.72 6.31 -11.63
CA GLN A 378 23.00 7.18 -10.49
C GLN A 378 21.82 7.22 -9.52
N TYR A 379 22.15 7.25 -8.23
CA TYR A 379 21.23 7.52 -7.14
C TYR A 379 21.67 8.77 -6.38
N ASP A 380 20.79 9.77 -6.32
CA ASP A 380 20.93 10.96 -5.49
C ASP A 380 20.13 10.78 -4.20
N ALA A 381 20.85 10.57 -3.10
CA ALA A 381 20.28 10.31 -1.79
C ALA A 381 19.82 11.61 -1.11
N PRO A 382 18.67 11.60 -0.39
CA PRO A 382 18.17 12.78 0.31
C PRO A 382 18.98 13.14 1.56
N ALA A 383 19.80 12.21 2.06
CA ALA A 383 20.69 12.38 3.19
C ALA A 383 22.04 11.65 2.93
N PRO A 384 23.15 12.08 3.56
CA PRO A 384 24.45 11.45 3.36
C PRO A 384 24.45 9.97 3.78
N VAL A 385 24.93 9.10 2.90
CA VAL A 385 25.01 7.65 3.13
C VAL A 385 26.46 7.24 3.30
N ARG A 386 26.75 6.52 4.39
CA ARG A 386 28.01 5.76 4.56
C ARG A 386 27.78 4.33 4.11
N LEU A 387 28.19 4.00 2.88
CA LEU A 387 28.04 2.65 2.35
C LEU A 387 28.94 1.64 3.06
N GLN A 388 28.38 0.45 3.29
CA GLN A 388 29.07 -0.74 3.77
C GLN A 388 29.13 -1.82 2.67
N GLY A 389 28.24 -1.73 1.68
CA GLY A 389 28.21 -2.63 0.54
C GLY A 389 27.12 -2.28 -0.45
N TYR A 390 27.10 -3.01 -1.55
CA TYR A 390 26.02 -2.97 -2.53
C TYR A 390 25.81 -4.35 -3.16
N SER A 391 24.67 -4.54 -3.81
CA SER A 391 24.41 -5.73 -4.62
C SER A 391 23.79 -5.33 -5.96
N LEU A 392 24.10 -6.11 -7.00
CA LEU A 392 23.50 -6.01 -8.32
C LEU A 392 22.83 -7.34 -8.65
N PHE A 393 21.64 -7.29 -9.23
CA PHE A 393 20.95 -8.47 -9.72
C PHE A 393 20.95 -8.49 -11.23
N ALA A 394 21.22 -9.68 -11.76
CA ALA A 394 21.27 -9.93 -13.18
C ALA A 394 19.89 -9.72 -13.82
N GLY A 395 19.82 -9.00 -14.95
CA GLY A 395 18.61 -8.90 -15.77
C GLY A 395 18.26 -10.23 -16.46
N PHE A 396 17.35 -10.22 -17.42
CA PHE A 396 16.82 -11.42 -18.08
C PHE A 396 17.58 -11.83 -19.34
N ASP A 397 18.53 -11.01 -19.80
CA ASP A 397 19.35 -11.30 -20.99
C ASP A 397 20.83 -11.28 -20.61
N ALA A 398 21.48 -12.44 -20.68
CA ALA A 398 22.90 -12.60 -20.37
C ALA A 398 23.82 -11.88 -21.38
N GLU A 399 23.34 -11.57 -22.59
CA GLU A 399 24.12 -10.77 -23.54
C GLU A 399 24.16 -9.29 -23.17
N ALA A 400 23.20 -8.82 -22.36
CA ALA A 400 23.12 -7.47 -21.83
C ALA A 400 23.71 -7.33 -20.42
N ASP A 401 24.29 -8.39 -19.83
CA ASP A 401 24.97 -8.29 -18.54
C ASP A 401 26.21 -7.39 -18.65
N PRO A 402 26.49 -6.50 -17.68
CA PRO A 402 27.78 -5.83 -17.61
C PRO A 402 28.91 -6.83 -17.30
N VAL A 403 30.07 -6.64 -17.94
CA VAL A 403 31.29 -7.43 -17.68
C VAL A 403 32.17 -6.82 -16.59
N GLY A 404 31.81 -5.64 -16.10
CA GLY A 404 32.50 -4.94 -15.04
C GLY A 404 31.77 -3.65 -14.70
N TRP A 405 32.17 -3.00 -13.61
CA TRP A 405 31.64 -1.71 -13.23
C TRP A 405 32.52 -1.02 -12.18
N THR A 406 32.38 0.30 -12.10
CA THR A 406 33.00 1.13 -11.06
C THR A 406 31.90 1.84 -10.27
N LEU A 407 31.90 1.68 -8.94
CA LEU A 407 31.03 2.42 -8.03
C LEU A 407 31.75 3.67 -7.53
N LEU A 408 31.10 4.82 -7.69
CA LEU A 408 31.63 6.15 -7.39
C LEU A 408 30.75 6.86 -6.35
N GLY A 409 31.35 7.71 -5.51
CA GLY A 409 30.67 8.56 -4.54
C GLY A 409 31.01 10.05 -4.72
N SER A 410 30.04 10.94 -4.51
CA SER A 410 30.24 12.40 -4.57
C SER A 410 29.33 13.16 -3.58
N ASN A 411 29.75 14.35 -3.16
CA ASN A 411 28.96 15.29 -2.35
C ASN A 411 28.51 16.55 -3.13
N ASP A 412 29.00 16.74 -4.36
CA ASP A 412 28.67 17.89 -5.21
C ASP A 412 28.17 17.50 -6.63
N GLY A 413 28.22 16.21 -6.95
CA GLY A 413 27.87 15.66 -8.27
C GLY A 413 28.90 15.95 -9.37
N GLN A 414 30.00 16.61 -9.05
CA GLN A 414 31.05 17.04 -9.99
C GLN A 414 32.38 16.31 -9.74
N ALA A 415 32.85 16.28 -8.49
CA ALA A 415 34.03 15.55 -8.07
C ALA A 415 33.62 14.17 -7.54
N TRP A 416 34.22 13.11 -8.09
CA TRP A 416 33.84 11.73 -7.80
C TRP A 416 35.00 10.91 -7.26
N ASP A 417 34.78 10.26 -6.13
CA ASP A 417 35.71 9.32 -5.51
C ASP A 417 35.35 7.88 -5.92
N THR A 418 36.35 7.09 -6.31
CA THR A 418 36.16 5.66 -6.58
C THR A 418 36.01 4.88 -5.27
N LEU A 419 34.86 4.22 -5.11
CA LEU A 419 34.55 3.41 -3.93
C LEU A 419 34.88 1.93 -4.15
N HIS A 420 34.63 1.42 -5.36
CA HIS A 420 34.89 0.02 -5.71
C HIS A 420 34.96 -0.18 -7.22
N GLU A 421 35.76 -1.14 -7.67
CA GLU A 421 35.91 -1.51 -9.09
C GLU A 421 35.81 -3.03 -9.22
N VAL A 422 35.06 -3.48 -10.22
CA VAL A 422 34.86 -4.89 -10.54
C VAL A 422 35.15 -5.10 -12.02
N ASP A 423 36.09 -6.00 -12.32
CA ASP A 423 36.40 -6.45 -13.68
C ASP A 423 36.05 -7.93 -13.85
N GLY A 424 35.62 -8.31 -15.06
CA GLY A 424 35.32 -9.71 -15.40
C GLY A 424 34.14 -10.30 -14.63
N ALA A 425 33.12 -9.49 -14.32
CA ALA A 425 31.95 -9.89 -13.56
C ALA A 425 31.13 -10.98 -14.26
N THR A 426 30.58 -11.90 -13.45
CA THR A 426 29.64 -12.93 -13.91
C THR A 426 28.51 -13.10 -12.89
N PHE A 427 27.28 -13.24 -13.36
CA PHE A 427 26.13 -13.52 -12.51
C PHE A 427 25.87 -15.03 -12.41
N PRO A 428 25.55 -15.58 -11.22
CA PRO A 428 25.31 -17.02 -11.05
C PRO A 428 24.14 -17.57 -11.88
N ALA A 429 23.05 -16.80 -11.94
CA ALA A 429 21.89 -17.04 -12.79
C ALA A 429 21.07 -15.73 -12.93
N ARG A 430 20.01 -15.75 -13.75
CA ARG A 430 19.11 -14.59 -13.92
C ARG A 430 18.45 -14.25 -12.59
N ALA A 431 18.28 -12.96 -12.32
CA ALA A 431 17.65 -12.47 -11.09
C ALA A 431 18.30 -13.02 -9.79
N GLN A 432 19.57 -13.42 -9.89
CA GLN A 432 20.46 -13.67 -8.76
C GLN A 432 21.47 -12.54 -8.65
N ARG A 433 22.03 -12.40 -7.46
CA ARG A 433 22.87 -11.24 -7.12
C ARG A 433 24.36 -11.53 -7.16
N VAL A 434 25.10 -10.48 -7.44
CA VAL A 434 26.47 -10.29 -6.99
C VAL A 434 26.43 -9.30 -5.83
N LYS A 435 26.99 -9.69 -4.68
CA LYS A 435 27.14 -8.80 -3.50
C LYS A 435 28.60 -8.38 -3.39
N CYS A 436 28.84 -7.09 -3.16
CA CYS A 436 30.15 -6.51 -2.96
C CYS A 436 30.20 -5.80 -1.60
N ASP A 437 31.13 -6.23 -0.76
CA ASP A 437 31.41 -5.58 0.53
C ASP A 437 32.41 -4.43 0.33
N LEU A 438 32.22 -3.32 1.04
CA LEU A 438 33.08 -2.14 0.97
C LEU A 438 33.86 -1.94 2.26
N ALA A 439 35.05 -1.38 2.14
CA ALA A 439 35.77 -0.86 3.30
C ALA A 439 35.04 0.38 3.85
N ALA A 440 35.22 0.66 5.15
CA ALA A 440 34.64 1.84 5.78
C ALA A 440 35.10 3.13 5.07
N GLY A 441 34.14 3.94 4.62
CA GLY A 441 34.40 5.12 3.81
C GLY A 441 33.73 6.41 4.31
N ALA A 442 33.93 7.48 3.55
CA ALA A 442 33.23 8.74 3.75
C ALA A 442 31.73 8.60 3.43
N ALA A 443 30.95 9.59 3.87
CA ALA A 443 29.54 9.69 3.50
C ALA A 443 29.40 10.49 2.21
N TYR A 444 28.49 10.07 1.33
CA TYR A 444 28.20 10.75 0.07
C TYR A 444 26.69 10.90 -0.12
N THR A 445 26.28 11.91 -0.90
CA THR A 445 24.88 12.12 -1.31
C THR A 445 24.61 11.70 -2.75
N HIS A 446 25.65 11.43 -3.53
CA HIS A 446 25.54 10.98 -4.91
C HIS A 446 26.31 9.67 -5.09
N PHE A 447 25.67 8.68 -5.69
CA PHE A 447 26.27 7.38 -6.00
C PHE A 447 26.10 7.08 -7.48
N ARG A 448 27.19 6.80 -8.19
CA ARG A 448 27.16 6.45 -9.62
C ARG A 448 27.76 5.08 -9.84
N LEU A 449 27.03 4.22 -10.52
CA LEU A 449 27.46 2.91 -10.99
C LEU A 449 27.78 3.02 -12.48
N GLN A 450 29.06 3.11 -12.81
CA GLN A 450 29.53 3.15 -14.19
C GLN A 450 29.72 1.73 -14.71
N LEU A 451 28.94 1.34 -15.73
CA LEU A 451 28.91 -0.02 -16.28
C LEU A 451 29.93 -0.18 -17.40
N GLN A 452 30.55 -1.36 -17.46
CA GLN A 452 31.45 -1.77 -18.52
C GLN A 452 30.83 -2.94 -19.28
N GLY A 453 30.80 -2.84 -20.61
CA GLY A 453 30.25 -3.87 -21.51
C GLY A 453 31.33 -4.59 -22.30
N LYS A 454 30.95 -5.69 -22.96
CA LYS A 454 31.77 -6.38 -23.97
C LYS A 454 32.01 -5.45 -25.18
N ASP A 455 32.98 -5.78 -26.02
CA ASP A 455 33.19 -5.07 -27.29
C ASP A 455 31.91 -5.04 -28.13
N GLY A 456 31.44 -3.82 -28.44
CA GLY A 456 30.22 -3.58 -29.22
C GLY A 456 28.90 -3.78 -28.46
N GLN A 457 28.93 -4.12 -27.16
CA GLN A 457 27.74 -4.16 -26.32
C GLN A 457 27.23 -2.74 -26.06
N THR A 458 25.96 -2.50 -26.37
CA THR A 458 25.30 -1.21 -26.16
C THR A 458 24.14 -1.27 -25.18
N ALA A 459 23.62 -2.47 -24.90
CA ALA A 459 22.49 -2.68 -24.00
C ALA A 459 22.94 -3.23 -22.64
N PHE A 460 22.30 -2.75 -21.57
CA PHE A 460 22.56 -3.16 -20.19
C PHE A 460 21.26 -3.42 -19.43
N TYR A 461 21.08 -4.65 -18.94
CA TYR A 461 19.89 -5.05 -18.18
C TYR A 461 20.26 -5.44 -16.75
N LEU A 462 19.55 -4.88 -15.77
CA LEU A 462 19.74 -5.16 -14.35
C LEU A 462 18.37 -5.25 -13.68
N SER A 463 18.22 -6.21 -12.76
CA SER A 463 16.95 -6.39 -12.06
C SER A 463 16.84 -5.57 -10.79
N GLU A 464 17.94 -5.38 -10.07
CA GLU A 464 17.95 -4.67 -8.79
C GLU A 464 19.36 -4.10 -8.54
N TRP A 465 19.43 -2.96 -7.88
CA TRP A 465 20.63 -2.32 -7.36
C TRP A 465 20.41 -1.88 -5.92
N GLN A 466 20.94 -2.66 -4.98
CA GLN A 466 20.72 -2.41 -3.56
C GLN A 466 21.94 -1.73 -2.96
N LEU A 467 21.75 -0.54 -2.39
CA LEU A 467 22.76 0.19 -1.63
C LEU A 467 22.56 -0.06 -0.14
N MET A 468 23.60 -0.51 0.54
CA MET A 468 23.54 -0.94 1.94
C MET A 468 24.56 -0.18 2.77
N GLY A 469 24.11 0.38 3.89
CA GLY A 469 24.92 1.22 4.74
C GLY A 469 24.07 2.01 5.72
N ARG A 470 24.66 3.07 6.28
CA ARG A 470 23.98 3.91 7.25
C ARG A 470 23.62 5.27 6.65
N SER A 471 22.37 5.67 6.82
CA SER A 471 21.85 6.97 6.40
C SER A 471 20.90 7.49 7.46
N LEU A 472 21.11 8.72 7.93
CA LEU A 472 20.24 9.37 8.91
C LEU A 472 19.78 10.69 8.31
N SER A 473 18.49 10.77 7.98
CA SER A 473 17.87 12.05 7.60
C SER A 473 17.72 12.92 8.83
N THR A 474 17.96 14.22 8.73
CA THR A 474 17.51 15.19 9.75
C THR A 474 16.12 15.73 9.44
N ALA A 475 15.53 15.31 8.32
CA ALA A 475 14.25 15.77 7.82
C ALA A 475 13.31 14.56 7.70
N ASP A 476 12.70 14.20 8.82
CA ASP A 476 11.67 13.17 8.94
C ASP A 476 10.71 13.55 10.08
N ILE A 477 9.56 12.88 10.16
CA ILE A 477 8.48 13.19 11.09
C ILE A 477 8.94 13.12 12.55
N THR A 478 9.84 12.21 12.91
CA THR A 478 10.38 12.13 14.27
C THR A 478 11.21 13.37 14.65
N GLY A 479 11.69 14.11 13.65
CA GLY A 479 12.36 15.40 13.80
C GLY A 479 11.40 16.61 13.84
N ASP A 480 10.13 16.45 13.45
CA ASP A 480 9.11 17.52 13.37
C ASP A 480 8.53 17.91 14.74
N GLY A 481 9.10 17.40 15.83
CA GLY A 481 8.56 17.52 17.17
C GLY A 481 7.51 16.46 17.46
N GLY A 482 7.38 16.08 18.72
CA GLY A 482 6.56 14.96 19.16
C GLY A 482 7.11 14.37 20.44
N ASP A 483 6.39 13.42 21.00
CA ASP A 483 6.72 12.80 22.29
C ASP A 483 6.79 11.30 22.11
N ILE A 484 7.92 10.71 22.46
CA ILE A 484 8.07 9.25 22.56
C ILE A 484 7.96 8.84 24.02
N ASP A 485 7.20 7.78 24.30
CA ASP A 485 6.93 7.35 25.67
C ASP A 485 8.18 6.78 26.37
N THR A 486 8.97 6.02 25.63
CA THR A 486 10.16 5.29 26.05
C THR A 486 11.19 5.28 24.92
N CYS A 487 12.40 4.78 25.18
CA CYS A 487 13.40 4.56 24.13
C CYS A 487 13.83 5.82 23.34
N GLY A 488 13.83 7.00 23.97
CA GLY A 488 14.19 8.29 23.37
C GLY A 488 15.37 8.33 22.38
N PRO A 489 16.50 7.63 22.63
CA PRO A 489 17.63 7.64 21.71
C PRO A 489 17.33 7.08 20.30
N ILE A 490 16.25 6.31 20.10
CA ILE A 490 15.92 5.82 18.75
C ILE A 490 15.32 6.92 17.86
N ILE A 491 15.04 8.12 18.36
CA ILE A 491 14.53 9.25 17.56
C ILE A 491 15.42 10.49 17.63
N ASP A 492 16.67 10.35 18.08
CA ASP A 492 17.57 11.49 18.37
C ASP A 492 18.41 11.99 17.17
N HIS A 493 18.31 11.28 16.04
CA HIS A 493 19.03 11.53 14.79
C HIS A 493 20.55 11.44 14.92
N GLN A 494 21.03 10.87 16.03
CA GLN A 494 22.44 10.56 16.25
C GLN A 494 22.73 9.15 15.76
N GLY A 495 21.82 8.20 15.96
CA GLY A 495 22.01 6.78 15.62
C GLY A 495 23.25 6.17 16.27
N LEU A 496 23.57 6.59 17.49
CA LEU A 496 24.77 6.17 18.23
C LEU A 496 24.46 5.22 19.38
N THR A 497 23.24 5.26 19.93
CA THR A 497 22.89 4.54 21.15
C THR A 497 21.93 3.40 20.84
N PRO A 498 22.38 2.13 20.94
CA PRO A 498 21.49 1.00 20.85
C PRO A 498 20.46 1.01 21.99
N VAL A 499 19.21 0.70 21.66
CA VAL A 499 18.12 0.58 22.61
C VAL A 499 17.37 -0.71 22.35
N THR A 500 17.28 -1.57 23.37
CA THR A 500 16.44 -2.77 23.33
C THR A 500 14.97 -2.37 23.33
N LEU A 501 14.20 -2.87 22.36
CA LEU A 501 12.78 -2.56 22.23
C LEU A 501 11.94 -3.38 23.21
N PRO A 502 10.99 -2.76 23.94
CA PRO A 502 10.08 -3.48 24.83
C PRO A 502 9.09 -4.34 24.02
N GLU A 503 8.67 -5.47 24.59
CA GLU A 503 7.69 -6.39 23.99
C GLU A 503 6.34 -5.70 23.69
N ALA A 504 5.93 -4.75 24.53
CA ALA A 504 4.73 -3.94 24.32
C ALA A 504 4.83 -2.98 23.12
N GLY A 505 6.03 -2.78 22.58
CA GLY A 505 6.35 -1.78 21.56
C GLY A 505 6.64 -0.40 22.15
N VAL A 506 7.21 0.46 21.31
CA VAL A 506 7.50 1.87 21.61
C VAL A 506 6.44 2.75 20.98
N VAL A 507 5.91 3.72 21.72
CA VAL A 507 4.86 4.63 21.23
C VAL A 507 5.43 6.02 21.00
N TYR A 508 5.26 6.52 19.79
CA TYR A 508 5.59 7.88 19.37
C TYR A 508 4.32 8.65 19.02
N ARG A 509 4.13 9.81 19.65
CA ARG A 509 3.11 10.79 19.29
C ARG A 509 3.75 11.91 18.46
N ALA A 510 3.39 11.99 17.20
CA ALA A 510 3.89 13.02 16.30
C ALA A 510 3.28 14.41 16.61
N ALA A 511 3.92 15.48 16.14
CA ALA A 511 3.40 16.84 16.28
C ALA A 511 2.13 17.12 15.46
N GLY A 512 1.85 16.29 14.45
CA GLY A 512 0.70 16.39 13.56
C GLY A 512 0.18 15.01 13.15
N ASN A 513 -0.95 15.01 12.43
CA ASN A 513 -1.44 13.85 11.71
C ASN A 513 -0.64 13.72 10.40
N TYR A 514 -0.06 12.55 10.16
CA TYR A 514 0.69 12.25 8.93
C TYR A 514 0.15 11.01 8.24
N VAL A 515 0.14 11.07 6.92
CA VAL A 515 0.00 9.90 6.04
C VAL A 515 1.41 9.42 5.72
N LEU A 516 1.81 8.28 6.27
CA LEU A 516 3.15 7.73 6.05
C LEU A 516 3.29 7.17 4.63
N ASP A 517 4.44 7.42 4.01
CA ASP A 517 4.84 6.77 2.76
C ASP A 517 5.86 5.64 3.01
N HIS A 518 6.79 5.84 3.93
CA HIS A 518 7.79 4.87 4.35
C HIS A 518 8.33 5.17 5.76
N TYR A 519 9.07 4.22 6.30
CA TYR A 519 9.85 4.41 7.51
C TYR A 519 11.23 3.77 7.33
N THR A 520 12.19 4.18 8.15
CA THR A 520 13.51 3.56 8.19
C THR A 520 13.82 3.06 9.59
N LEU A 521 14.45 1.89 9.67
CA LEU A 521 15.05 1.37 10.89
C LEU A 521 16.56 1.33 10.71
N THR A 522 17.30 1.88 11.67
CA THR A 522 18.75 1.68 11.77
C THR A 522 19.02 0.74 12.93
N THR A 523 19.62 -0.41 12.60
CA THR A 523 19.84 -1.49 13.57
C THR A 523 20.98 -1.19 14.53
N SER A 524 21.08 -1.96 15.61
CA SER A 524 22.34 -2.06 16.35
C SER A 524 23.29 -3.05 15.67
N SER A 525 24.54 -3.12 16.14
CA SER A 525 25.50 -4.14 15.69
C SER A 525 25.32 -5.50 16.38
N ALA A 526 24.47 -5.59 17.40
CA ALA A 526 24.40 -6.75 18.29
C ALA A 526 23.14 -7.60 18.07
N SER A 527 21.97 -6.97 17.91
CA SER A 527 20.68 -7.67 17.88
C SER A 527 19.69 -6.90 17.02
N ALA A 528 19.61 -7.19 15.72
CA ALA A 528 18.67 -6.52 14.82
C ALA A 528 17.29 -7.22 14.85
N PRO A 529 16.17 -6.49 14.80
CA PRO A 529 14.85 -7.12 14.67
C PRO A 529 14.72 -7.82 13.31
N THR A 530 14.03 -8.96 13.29
CA THR A 530 13.69 -9.75 12.10
C THR A 530 12.20 -9.72 11.79
N ALA A 531 11.36 -9.32 12.75
CA ALA A 531 9.92 -9.17 12.55
C ALA A 531 9.32 -8.08 13.44
N TRP A 532 8.38 -7.30 12.91
CA TRP A 532 7.68 -6.26 13.68
C TRP A 532 6.36 -5.85 13.02
N VAL A 533 5.54 -5.16 13.81
CA VAL A 533 4.33 -4.48 13.37
C VAL A 533 4.49 -2.98 13.63
N LEU A 534 4.22 -2.16 12.62
CA LEU A 534 4.03 -0.73 12.75
C LEU A 534 2.52 -0.46 12.79
N GLU A 535 2.05 0.22 13.82
CA GLU A 535 0.63 0.54 14.03
C GLU A 535 0.41 2.05 14.10
N GLY A 536 -0.75 2.49 13.64
CA GLY A 536 -1.20 3.88 13.66
C GLY A 536 -2.46 4.06 14.51
N SER A 537 -2.60 5.22 15.17
CA SER A 537 -3.78 5.59 15.94
C SER A 537 -4.05 7.09 15.90
N ASN A 538 -5.33 7.47 15.98
CA ASN A 538 -5.77 8.87 16.11
C ASN A 538 -6.14 9.25 17.55
N ASN A 539 -6.22 8.28 18.46
CA ASN A 539 -6.65 8.51 19.84
C ASN A 539 -5.72 7.86 20.89
N GLY A 540 -4.63 7.22 20.46
CA GLY A 540 -3.65 6.55 21.32
C GLY A 540 -4.14 5.25 21.99
N THR A 541 -5.37 4.81 21.73
CA THR A 541 -5.98 3.63 22.39
C THR A 541 -6.47 2.59 21.40
N SER A 542 -6.98 3.02 20.24
CA SER A 542 -7.45 2.17 19.15
C SER A 542 -6.39 2.17 18.04
N TRP A 543 -5.78 1.02 17.80
CA TRP A 543 -4.63 0.87 16.91
C TRP A 543 -5.02 0.10 15.64
N LYS A 544 -4.47 0.51 14.49
CA LYS A 544 -4.58 -0.19 13.22
C LYS A 544 -3.19 -0.50 12.69
N THR A 545 -2.99 -1.71 12.17
CA THR A 545 -1.75 -2.09 11.49
C THR A 545 -1.54 -1.22 10.26
N VAL A 546 -0.43 -0.48 10.24
CA VAL A 546 0.05 0.35 9.12
C VAL A 546 0.98 -0.46 8.24
N ASP A 547 1.87 -1.25 8.85
CA ASP A 547 2.75 -2.19 8.15
C ASP A 547 3.10 -3.39 9.04
N GLU A 548 3.46 -4.50 8.43
CA GLU A 548 3.90 -5.72 9.11
C GLU A 548 5.02 -6.39 8.31
N ARG A 549 6.11 -6.69 9.01
CA ARG A 549 7.34 -7.29 8.47
C ARG A 549 7.70 -8.56 9.21
N ARG A 550 8.19 -9.54 8.46
CA ARG A 550 8.62 -10.85 8.93
C ARG A 550 9.81 -11.30 8.09
N ASP A 551 10.65 -12.15 8.68
CA ASP A 551 11.82 -12.75 8.03
C ASP A 551 12.78 -11.72 7.40
N ILE A 552 12.91 -10.55 8.04
CA ILE A 552 13.80 -9.49 7.57
C ILE A 552 15.24 -9.80 7.97
N GLU A 553 16.13 -9.72 6.98
CA GLU A 553 17.57 -9.89 7.16
C GLU A 553 18.28 -8.56 6.91
N PHE A 554 19.14 -8.16 7.85
CA PHE A 554 20.01 -7.00 7.69
C PHE A 554 21.41 -7.45 7.27
N PRO A 555 21.92 -6.96 6.13
CA PRO A 555 23.18 -7.47 5.54
C PRO A 555 24.44 -7.05 6.28
N TYR A 556 24.35 -6.02 7.12
CA TYR A 556 25.45 -5.44 7.87
C TYR A 556 24.99 -4.99 9.27
N PRO A 557 25.91 -4.92 10.25
CA PRO A 557 25.63 -4.29 11.53
C PRO A 557 25.47 -2.77 11.38
N ALA A 558 24.63 -2.16 12.23
CA ALA A 558 24.42 -0.72 12.27
C ALA A 558 24.07 -0.10 10.90
N THR A 559 23.19 -0.78 10.16
CA THR A 559 22.74 -0.39 8.82
C THR A 559 21.33 0.18 8.88
N THR A 560 21.03 1.09 7.97
CA THR A 560 19.70 1.66 7.77
C THR A 560 18.98 0.90 6.66
N ALA A 561 17.73 0.51 6.90
CA ALA A 561 16.86 -0.11 5.91
C ALA A 561 15.56 0.67 5.75
N THR A 562 15.11 0.83 4.51
CA THR A 562 13.90 1.57 4.13
C THR A 562 12.74 0.62 3.83
N PHE A 563 11.56 0.91 4.38
CA PHE A 563 10.35 0.11 4.23
C PHE A 563 9.16 0.97 3.80
N LEU A 564 8.59 0.67 2.63
CA LEU A 564 7.36 1.30 2.14
C LEU A 564 6.15 0.87 2.96
N VAL A 565 5.31 1.80 3.39
CA VAL A 565 4.09 1.49 4.12
C VAL A 565 3.03 0.86 3.21
N ARG A 566 2.29 -0.13 3.72
CA ARG A 566 1.24 -0.86 2.97
C ARG A 566 -0.14 -0.22 3.10
N ASP A 567 -0.47 0.36 4.25
CA ASP A 567 -1.75 1.04 4.50
C ASP A 567 -1.53 2.54 4.79
N ALA A 568 -1.90 3.38 3.84
CA ALA A 568 -1.73 4.83 3.92
C ALA A 568 -2.97 5.48 4.54
N GLY A 569 -2.96 5.66 5.86
CA GLY A 569 -3.96 6.42 6.61
C GLY A 569 -3.32 7.56 7.42
N PRO A 570 -4.06 8.65 7.72
CA PRO A 570 -3.58 9.71 8.58
C PRO A 570 -3.63 9.29 10.04
N TYR A 571 -2.48 9.37 10.73
CA TYR A 571 -2.34 9.07 12.15
C TYR A 571 -1.45 10.10 12.86
N VAL A 572 -1.67 10.32 14.15
CA VAL A 572 -0.78 11.12 15.02
C VAL A 572 -0.01 10.26 16.02
N TRP A 573 -0.50 9.05 16.31
CA TRP A 573 0.21 8.10 17.15
C TRP A 573 0.72 6.93 16.32
N TYR A 574 1.97 6.55 16.56
CA TYR A 574 2.62 5.42 15.95
C TYR A 574 3.17 4.48 17.02
N ARG A 575 2.99 3.18 16.84
CA ARG A 575 3.57 2.17 17.71
C ARG A 575 4.41 1.19 16.90
N LEU A 576 5.69 1.08 17.22
CA LEU A 576 6.58 0.07 16.66
C LEU A 576 6.73 -1.08 17.66
N ARG A 577 6.23 -2.26 17.29
CA ARG A 577 6.25 -3.44 18.15
C ARG A 577 6.95 -4.59 17.46
N VAL A 578 8.07 -5.01 18.02
CA VAL A 578 8.82 -6.19 17.56
C VAL A 578 8.02 -7.45 17.85
N THR A 579 8.07 -8.40 16.92
CA THR A 579 7.36 -9.68 17.02
C THR A 579 8.27 -10.89 16.82
N ASP A 580 9.59 -10.68 16.78
CA ASP A 580 10.60 -11.74 16.89
C ASP A 580 10.90 -12.09 18.35
N ASP A 581 11.79 -13.07 18.55
CA ASP A 581 12.23 -13.50 19.88
C ASP A 581 12.88 -12.34 20.65
N ALA A 582 12.46 -12.13 21.90
CA ALA A 582 12.78 -10.92 22.68
C ALA A 582 14.28 -10.57 22.74
N GLY A 583 14.59 -9.27 22.63
CA GLY A 583 15.96 -8.72 22.76
C GLY A 583 16.48 -7.91 21.58
N SER A 584 15.63 -7.60 20.60
CA SER A 584 15.98 -6.78 19.44
C SER A 584 16.26 -5.31 19.80
N GLU A 585 17.27 -4.73 19.16
CA GLU A 585 17.78 -3.39 19.39
C GLU A 585 17.76 -2.53 18.13
N LEU A 586 17.43 -1.24 18.31
CA LEU A 586 17.58 -0.21 17.29
C LEU A 586 18.47 0.91 17.78
N THR A 587 19.11 1.60 16.83
CA THR A 587 19.81 2.87 17.09
C THR A 587 19.03 4.06 16.55
N GLN A 588 18.17 3.86 15.53
CA GLN A 588 17.28 4.89 15.03
C GLN A 588 16.00 4.28 14.43
N TRP A 589 14.88 4.97 14.63
CA TRP A 589 13.61 4.82 13.94
C TRP A 589 13.23 6.19 13.37
N GLN A 590 12.94 6.27 12.07
CA GLN A 590 12.52 7.49 11.40
C GLN A 590 11.25 7.24 10.60
N LEU A 591 10.37 8.23 10.56
CA LEU A 591 9.06 8.15 9.91
C LEU A 591 8.99 9.20 8.80
N PHE A 592 8.51 8.81 7.63
CA PHE A 592 8.42 9.70 6.47
C PHE A 592 7.00 9.68 5.91
N GLY A 593 6.59 10.81 5.37
CA GLY A 593 5.25 10.96 4.83
C GLY A 593 4.88 12.41 4.64
N ASN A 594 3.59 12.63 4.45
CA ASN A 594 3.02 13.94 4.24
C ASN A 594 2.10 14.29 5.41
N ILE A 595 2.12 15.55 5.82
CA ILE A 595 1.16 16.05 6.80
C ILE A 595 -0.26 15.96 6.23
N ASP A 596 -1.18 15.38 6.98
CA ASP A 596 -2.59 15.37 6.65
C ASP A 596 -3.17 16.74 6.95
N MET A 597 -3.15 17.59 5.94
CA MET A 597 -3.80 18.88 5.99
C MET A 597 -5.33 18.73 6.10
N GLY A 598 -5.97 17.58 6.25
CA GLY A 598 -7.38 17.51 6.64
C GLY A 598 -7.66 17.99 8.07
N THR A 599 -6.64 17.98 8.92
CA THR A 599 -6.73 18.42 10.32
C THR A 599 -6.52 19.93 10.44
N PHE A 600 -7.11 20.55 11.45
CA PHE A 600 -6.86 21.96 11.75
C PHE A 600 -5.41 22.17 12.23
N TYR A 601 -4.64 22.92 11.45
CA TYR A 601 -3.34 23.46 11.87
C TYR A 601 -3.35 24.98 11.81
N PRO A 602 -2.93 25.68 12.88
CA PRO A 602 -2.89 27.13 12.88
C PRO A 602 -1.93 27.65 11.80
N ASP A 603 -2.42 28.44 10.84
CA ASP A 603 -1.57 29.23 9.94
C ASP A 603 -1.13 30.53 10.62
N ALA A 604 0.13 30.58 11.01
CA ALA A 604 0.70 31.69 11.75
C ALA A 604 1.17 32.86 10.84
N THR A 605 1.13 32.74 9.50
CA THR A 605 1.62 33.81 8.61
C THR A 605 0.80 35.07 8.65
N THR A 606 -0.48 34.97 8.97
CA THR A 606 -1.38 36.12 9.17
C THR A 606 -0.92 37.04 10.30
N LEU A 607 -0.09 36.55 11.23
CA LEU A 607 0.52 37.35 12.30
C LEU A 607 1.83 38.04 11.86
N MET A 608 2.37 37.73 10.68
CA MET A 608 3.74 38.04 10.31
C MET A 608 3.86 39.32 9.50
N GLN A 609 4.88 40.12 9.82
CA GLN A 609 5.38 41.16 8.93
C GLN A 609 6.44 40.56 8.02
N VAL A 610 6.31 40.81 6.71
CA VAL A 610 7.22 40.26 5.71
C VAL A 610 8.06 41.36 5.11
N HIS A 611 9.37 41.11 5.01
CA HIS A 611 10.35 42.02 4.45
C HIS A 611 11.23 41.33 3.40
N ALA A 612 11.62 42.07 2.37
CA ALA A 612 12.67 41.67 1.45
C ALA A 612 14.07 41.87 2.08
N PRO A 613 15.15 41.41 1.43
CA PRO A 613 16.52 41.54 1.97
C PRO A 613 16.95 42.99 2.25
N ASP A 614 16.42 43.95 1.47
CA ASP A 614 16.63 45.38 1.61
C ASP A 614 15.73 46.05 2.68
N ARG A 615 14.98 45.24 3.45
CA ARG A 615 13.98 45.64 4.46
C ARG A 615 12.69 46.27 3.90
N SER A 616 12.52 46.35 2.59
CA SER A 616 11.24 46.78 2.01
C SER A 616 10.11 45.83 2.42
N SER A 617 8.93 46.38 2.72
CA SER A 617 7.77 45.61 3.16
C SER A 617 7.17 44.82 1.99
N GLN A 618 6.82 43.56 2.23
CA GLN A 618 6.32 42.59 1.24
C GLN A 618 5.01 41.92 1.71
N PRO A 619 3.97 42.70 2.06
CA PRO A 619 2.73 42.15 2.65
C PRO A 619 2.01 41.18 1.70
N ALA A 620 2.18 41.36 0.38
CA ALA A 620 1.60 40.51 -0.66
C ALA A 620 2.05 39.03 -0.63
N LEU A 621 3.03 38.66 0.21
CA LEU A 621 3.39 37.25 0.40
C LEU A 621 2.42 36.53 1.35
N VAL A 622 1.75 37.25 2.24
CA VAL A 622 0.93 36.71 3.33
C VAL A 622 -0.44 37.39 3.42
N ASP A 623 -0.83 38.17 2.41
CA ASP A 623 -2.11 38.88 2.38
C ASP A 623 -3.29 38.02 1.88
N ASP A 624 -3.02 36.75 1.60
CA ASP A 624 -4.00 35.75 1.13
C ASP A 624 -4.75 36.15 -0.15
N ARG A 625 -4.20 37.04 -0.98
CA ARG A 625 -4.83 37.44 -2.24
C ARG A 625 -4.20 36.72 -3.42
N ALA A 626 -5.02 35.97 -4.15
CA ALA A 626 -4.54 35.26 -5.35
C ALA A 626 -4.12 36.24 -6.46
N GLU A 627 -4.59 37.49 -6.43
CA GLU A 627 -4.29 38.52 -7.42
C GLU A 627 -2.94 39.21 -7.19
N THR A 628 -2.44 39.22 -5.96
CA THR A 628 -1.19 39.89 -5.59
C THR A 628 -0.02 38.91 -5.65
N PHE A 629 1.21 39.44 -5.71
CA PHE A 629 2.42 38.65 -5.63
C PHE A 629 3.53 39.45 -4.97
N SER A 630 4.43 38.76 -4.28
CA SER A 630 5.66 39.33 -3.76
C SER A 630 6.83 38.90 -4.65
N THR A 631 7.66 39.87 -5.03
CA THR A 631 8.87 39.65 -5.83
C THR A 631 10.07 40.21 -5.09
N ILE A 632 11.13 39.42 -5.00
CA ILE A 632 12.44 39.85 -4.49
C ILE A 632 13.48 39.73 -5.60
N THR A 633 14.46 40.63 -5.57
CA THR A 633 15.55 40.66 -6.56
C THR A 633 16.90 40.90 -5.89
N GLY A 634 17.97 40.38 -6.48
CA GLY A 634 19.34 40.55 -6.00
C GLY A 634 20.15 39.26 -5.99
N ASP A 635 21.32 39.30 -5.36
CA ASP A 635 22.21 38.13 -5.24
C ASP A 635 21.81 37.18 -4.10
N SER A 636 21.00 37.66 -3.15
CA SER A 636 20.43 36.88 -2.05
C SER A 636 18.91 36.94 -2.11
N LEU A 637 18.27 35.82 -2.44
CA LEU A 637 16.83 35.73 -2.62
C LEU A 637 16.18 35.14 -1.36
N TYR A 638 15.77 35.97 -0.41
CA TYR A 638 14.96 35.53 0.72
C TYR A 638 13.85 36.51 1.13
N TRP A 639 12.79 35.98 1.73
CA TRP A 639 11.84 36.75 2.53
C TRP A 639 12.14 36.55 4.02
N LEU A 640 12.16 37.64 4.78
CA LEU A 640 12.22 37.63 6.24
C LEU A 640 10.82 37.82 6.78
N LEU A 641 10.37 36.88 7.63
CA LEU A 641 9.05 36.91 8.25
C LEU A 641 9.22 37.08 9.75
N GLU A 642 8.57 38.09 10.33
CA GLU A 642 8.69 38.43 11.75
C GLU A 642 7.32 38.35 12.42
N SER A 643 7.19 37.48 13.42
CA SER A 643 5.99 37.25 14.21
C SER A 643 6.12 37.90 15.59
N PRO A 644 5.09 38.62 16.07
CA PRO A 644 5.08 39.20 17.41
C PRO A 644 5.04 38.13 18.51
N ILE A 645 4.61 36.90 18.18
CA ILE A 645 4.53 35.76 19.11
C ILE A 645 5.38 34.61 18.56
N ALA A 646 6.07 33.89 19.43
CA ALA A 646 6.90 32.75 19.02
C ALA A 646 6.03 31.64 18.41
N VAL A 647 6.41 31.17 17.23
CA VAL A 647 5.73 30.07 16.52
C VAL A 647 6.62 28.85 16.56
N ARG A 648 6.07 27.70 16.98
CA ARG A 648 6.68 26.38 16.75
C ARG A 648 6.11 25.82 15.45
N PRO A 649 6.85 25.88 14.34
CA PRO A 649 6.35 25.46 13.04
C PRO A 649 6.27 23.93 12.93
N ILE A 650 5.34 23.44 12.12
CA ILE A 650 5.18 22.02 11.77
C ILE A 650 5.19 21.78 10.25
N ALA A 651 4.66 22.72 9.46
CA ALA A 651 4.61 22.63 8.01
C ALA A 651 4.49 24.01 7.36
N TYR A 652 4.79 24.12 6.08
CA TYR A 652 4.58 25.35 5.32
C TYR A 652 4.01 25.03 3.93
N SER A 653 3.39 26.03 3.33
CA SER A 653 3.00 25.99 1.93
C SER A 653 3.58 27.16 1.14
N LEU A 654 3.90 26.89 -0.12
CA LEU A 654 4.30 27.87 -1.12
C LEU A 654 3.28 27.88 -2.24
N ILE A 655 2.89 29.08 -2.70
CA ILE A 655 1.92 29.26 -3.77
C ILE A 655 2.58 29.98 -4.94
N ALA A 656 2.56 29.33 -6.10
CA ALA A 656 3.28 29.78 -7.28
C ALA A 656 2.67 31.03 -7.93
N ALA A 657 3.53 31.99 -8.31
CA ALA A 657 3.11 33.19 -9.05
C ALA A 657 2.80 32.93 -10.54
N GLY A 658 3.24 31.79 -11.09
CA GLY A 658 2.97 31.38 -12.47
C GLY A 658 3.95 31.89 -13.53
N ASN A 659 4.84 32.83 -13.20
CA ASN A 659 5.96 33.19 -14.06
C ASN A 659 7.08 32.15 -13.90
N ARG A 660 7.13 31.16 -14.80
CA ARG A 660 8.03 29.99 -14.73
C ARG A 660 9.48 30.36 -14.40
N GLY A 661 10.08 31.30 -15.14
CA GLY A 661 11.47 31.73 -14.93
C GLY A 661 11.76 32.44 -13.59
N GLN A 662 10.74 32.90 -12.87
CA GLN A 662 10.86 33.52 -11.54
C GLN A 662 10.24 32.66 -10.43
N THR A 663 9.83 31.42 -10.74
CA THR A 663 9.29 30.51 -9.73
C THR A 663 10.46 29.75 -9.09
N PRO A 664 10.53 29.68 -7.75
CA PRO A 664 11.60 28.95 -7.09
C PRO A 664 11.49 27.44 -7.39
N THR A 665 12.63 26.81 -7.68
CA THR A 665 12.76 25.36 -7.89
C THR A 665 13.46 24.66 -6.74
N ALA A 666 14.06 25.41 -5.81
CA ALA A 666 14.46 24.91 -4.51
C ALA A 666 14.42 26.02 -3.44
N VAL A 667 14.03 25.64 -2.22
CA VAL A 667 13.91 26.54 -1.07
C VAL A 667 14.51 25.92 0.20
N SER A 668 14.83 26.79 1.15
CA SER A 668 15.18 26.45 2.53
C SER A 668 14.41 27.35 3.48
N VAL A 669 13.60 26.76 4.37
CA VAL A 669 12.92 27.49 5.46
C VAL A 669 13.78 27.39 6.71
N ARG A 670 14.05 28.54 7.33
CA ARG A 670 14.96 28.67 8.48
C ARG A 670 14.29 29.43 9.62
N GLY A 671 14.46 28.96 10.84
CA GLY A 671 14.14 29.71 12.05
C GLY A 671 15.36 30.50 12.51
N LEU A 672 15.21 31.77 12.86
CA LEU A 672 16.31 32.61 13.34
C LEU A 672 16.22 32.75 14.86
N ALA A 673 17.26 32.30 15.57
CA ALA A 673 17.37 32.52 17.01
C ALA A 673 17.53 34.02 17.35
N GLU A 674 17.46 34.38 18.64
CA GLU A 674 17.60 35.78 19.07
C GLU A 674 18.94 36.40 18.63
N ASP A 675 20.01 35.60 18.65
CA ASP A 675 21.35 35.96 18.17
C ASP A 675 21.44 36.13 16.64
N GLY A 676 20.37 35.81 15.90
CA GLY A 676 20.29 35.91 14.45
C GLY A 676 20.84 34.69 13.71
N MET A 677 21.31 33.64 14.39
CA MET A 677 21.83 32.44 13.74
C MET A 677 20.69 31.60 13.14
N PRO A 678 20.74 31.27 11.83
CA PRO A 678 19.70 30.48 11.19
C PRO A 678 19.82 28.99 11.54
N SER A 679 18.70 28.40 11.94
CA SER A 679 18.48 26.96 12.04
C SER A 679 17.67 26.51 10.82
N VAL A 680 18.23 25.65 9.96
CA VAL A 680 17.51 25.09 8.81
C VAL A 680 16.43 24.13 9.32
N LEU A 681 15.17 24.42 9.01
CA LEU A 681 14.00 23.63 9.44
C LEU A 681 13.51 22.71 8.31
N SER A 682 13.66 23.14 7.06
CA SER A 682 13.30 22.37 5.88
C SER A 682 14.13 22.84 4.68
N SER A 683 14.52 21.91 3.81
CA SER A 683 15.10 22.22 2.49
C SER A 683 14.46 21.29 1.47
N ARG A 684 13.94 21.86 0.37
CA ARG A 684 13.15 21.13 -0.62
C ARG A 684 13.45 21.60 -2.03
N SER A 685 13.57 20.63 -2.93
CA SER A 685 13.37 20.85 -4.36
C SER A 685 11.88 20.91 -4.65
N LEU A 686 11.48 21.83 -5.51
CA LEU A 686 10.08 22.18 -5.77
C LEU A 686 9.71 21.93 -7.23
N THR A 687 8.49 21.44 -7.42
CA THR A 687 7.84 21.33 -8.72
C THR A 687 6.55 22.15 -8.69
N LEU A 688 6.66 23.43 -9.04
CA LEU A 688 5.54 24.38 -9.07
C LEU A 688 5.22 24.76 -10.52
N ASN A 689 4.16 24.18 -11.08
CA ASN A 689 3.98 24.09 -12.53
C ASN A 689 3.00 25.13 -13.13
N ALA A 690 2.19 25.78 -12.30
CA ALA A 690 1.17 26.74 -12.72
C ALA A 690 0.90 27.80 -11.65
N ARG A 691 0.39 28.97 -12.04
CA ARG A 691 -0.06 30.00 -11.08
C ARG A 691 -1.08 29.41 -10.10
N GLY A 692 -0.93 29.70 -8.81
CA GLY A 692 -1.81 29.19 -7.77
C GLY A 692 -1.56 27.73 -7.38
N SER A 693 -0.66 27.01 -8.07
CA SER A 693 -0.26 25.67 -7.62
C SER A 693 0.45 25.77 -6.27
N ARG A 694 0.14 24.83 -5.37
CA ARG A 694 0.64 24.78 -4.00
C ARG A 694 1.65 23.66 -3.85
N TYR A 695 2.72 23.92 -3.13
CA TYR A 695 3.62 22.92 -2.59
C TYR A 695 3.56 22.97 -1.07
N THR A 696 3.35 21.84 -0.41
CA THR A 696 3.30 21.74 1.06
C THR A 696 4.39 20.81 1.54
N SER A 697 5.08 21.18 2.61
CA SER A 697 6.05 20.30 3.24
C SER A 697 6.15 20.51 4.73
N THR A 698 6.62 19.48 5.43
CA THR A 698 6.83 19.48 6.87
C THR A 698 8.13 20.20 7.24
N MET A 699 8.26 20.56 8.51
CA MET A 699 9.44 21.19 9.10
C MET A 699 9.90 20.43 10.34
N ALA A 700 11.20 20.13 10.39
CA ALA A 700 11.82 19.36 11.45
C ALA A 700 12.28 20.28 12.59
N THR A 701 11.40 20.58 13.55
CA THR A 701 11.83 21.27 14.77
C THR A 701 10.91 21.12 15.99
N SER A 702 11.53 21.02 17.17
CA SER A 702 10.86 21.21 18.46
C SER A 702 10.94 22.65 18.99
N LYS A 703 11.73 23.52 18.34
CA LYS A 703 11.99 24.89 18.78
C LYS A 703 10.92 25.85 18.27
N SER A 704 10.73 26.95 18.99
CA SER A 704 9.90 28.07 18.55
C SER A 704 10.77 29.26 18.10
N PHE A 705 10.24 30.06 17.18
CA PHE A 705 10.94 31.22 16.61
C PHE A 705 9.97 32.39 16.43
N ASN A 706 10.46 33.61 16.65
CA ASN A 706 9.77 34.84 16.27
C ASN A 706 10.15 35.33 14.88
N ARG A 707 11.20 34.77 14.28
CA ARG A 707 11.72 35.20 12.98
C ARG A 707 12.01 34.00 12.11
N PHE A 708 11.56 34.05 10.88
CA PHE A 708 11.77 33.03 9.86
C PHE A 708 12.41 33.64 8.62
N GLN A 709 13.20 32.83 7.93
CA GLN A 709 13.75 33.15 6.62
C GLN A 709 13.29 32.08 5.63
N LEU A 710 12.55 32.49 4.60
CA LEU A 710 12.29 31.69 3.41
C LEU A 710 13.37 32.02 2.38
N LEU A 711 14.40 31.18 2.29
CA LEU A 711 15.50 31.32 1.34
C LEU A 711 15.21 30.55 0.06
N VAL A 712 15.36 31.19 -1.09
CA VAL A 712 15.37 30.51 -2.40
C VAL A 712 16.79 30.10 -2.74
N THR A 713 17.04 28.79 -2.84
CA THR A 713 18.37 28.22 -3.11
C THR A 713 18.56 27.92 -4.59
N ARG A 714 17.46 27.81 -5.37
CA ARG A 714 17.51 27.63 -6.82
C ARG A 714 16.24 28.17 -7.48
N THR A 715 16.42 28.74 -8.66
CA THR A 715 15.35 29.13 -9.60
C THR A 715 15.45 28.27 -10.86
N GLU A 716 14.39 28.26 -11.68
CA GLU A 716 14.42 27.54 -12.97
C GLU A 716 15.49 28.11 -13.92
N ALA A 717 15.65 29.44 -13.94
CA ALA A 717 16.76 30.08 -14.64
C ALA A 717 18.07 29.91 -13.85
N GLU A 718 19.10 29.35 -14.50
CA GLU A 718 20.44 29.24 -13.93
C GLU A 718 21.00 30.65 -13.61
N GLY A 719 21.41 30.88 -12.36
CA GLY A 719 21.86 32.19 -11.89
C GLY A 719 20.75 33.25 -11.77
N GLY A 720 19.48 32.85 -11.69
CA GLY A 720 18.35 33.76 -11.56
C GLY A 720 18.50 34.72 -10.36
N LYS A 721 18.32 36.02 -10.62
CA LYS A 721 18.40 37.11 -9.62
C LYS A 721 17.04 37.65 -9.19
N ALA A 722 15.96 36.94 -9.48
CA ALA A 722 14.61 37.34 -9.15
C ALA A 722 13.73 36.12 -8.89
N THR A 723 12.87 36.21 -7.88
CA THR A 723 11.89 35.16 -7.56
C THR A 723 10.58 35.76 -7.07
N SER A 724 9.48 35.11 -7.41
CA SER A 724 8.11 35.58 -7.15
C SER A 724 7.22 34.47 -6.61
N LEU A 725 6.42 34.78 -5.59
CA LEU A 725 5.40 33.92 -5.02
C LEU A 725 4.09 34.72 -4.84
N THR A 726 2.95 34.05 -4.99
CA THR A 726 1.64 34.63 -4.64
C THR A 726 1.27 34.38 -3.19
N GLY A 727 1.95 33.48 -2.49
CA GLY A 727 1.64 33.19 -1.11
C GLY A 727 2.65 32.30 -0.41
N PHE A 728 2.77 32.49 0.90
CA PHE A 728 3.45 31.62 1.84
C PHE A 728 2.57 31.44 3.09
N GLU A 729 2.46 30.20 3.55
CA GLU A 729 1.69 29.82 4.73
C GLU A 729 2.60 29.04 5.68
N LEU A 730 2.52 29.31 6.97
CA LEU A 730 3.38 28.72 8.00
C LEU A 730 2.49 28.11 9.07
N TYR A 731 2.30 26.81 8.97
CA TYR A 731 1.53 26.04 9.91
C TYR A 731 2.36 25.73 11.15
N GLY A 732 1.78 25.92 12.33
CA GLY A 732 2.48 25.67 13.60
C GLY A 732 1.64 25.96 14.83
N SER A 733 2.18 25.72 16.02
CA SER A 733 1.56 26.18 17.26
C SER A 733 2.13 27.53 17.65
N VAL A 734 1.27 28.51 17.89
CA VAL A 734 1.66 29.76 18.56
C VAL A 734 1.90 29.44 20.03
N ILE A 735 3.10 29.72 20.53
CA ILE A 735 3.46 29.44 21.92
C ILE A 735 3.08 30.66 22.76
N ALA A 736 1.98 30.54 23.49
CA ALA A 736 1.59 31.52 24.51
C ALA A 736 2.64 31.57 25.64
N GLN A 737 2.71 32.70 26.35
CA GLN A 737 3.72 32.91 27.39
C GLN A 737 3.66 31.83 28.49
N PRO A 738 4.78 31.50 29.15
CA PRO A 738 4.81 30.49 30.21
C PRO A 738 3.73 30.74 31.28
N GLY A 739 2.82 29.77 31.50
CA GLY A 739 1.75 29.84 32.49
C GLY A 739 0.32 29.89 31.95
N THR A 740 0.12 29.91 30.62
CA THR A 740 -1.20 29.85 29.98
C THR A 740 -1.72 28.41 29.86
N ALA A 741 -2.95 28.17 30.33
CA ALA A 741 -3.66 26.90 30.10
C ALA A 741 -4.16 26.81 28.66
N TYR A 742 -4.19 25.60 28.08
CA TYR A 742 -4.87 25.34 26.80
C TYR A 742 -6.35 25.76 26.89
N MET A 743 -6.87 26.35 25.82
CA MET A 743 -8.28 26.75 25.74
C MET A 743 -9.16 25.50 25.99
N ARG A 744 -10.08 25.59 26.95
CA ARG A 744 -11.05 24.50 27.20
C ARG A 744 -12.04 24.43 26.04
N ASP A 745 -12.59 23.26 25.76
CA ASP A 745 -13.70 23.17 24.81
C ASP A 745 -14.91 23.97 25.33
N PRO A 746 -15.66 24.64 24.45
CA PRO A 746 -16.89 25.31 24.83
C PRO A 746 -17.89 24.27 25.38
N GLN A 747 -18.61 24.64 26.43
CA GLN A 747 -19.72 23.85 26.95
C GLN A 747 -20.87 23.81 25.94
N GLU A 748 -21.07 24.89 25.19
CA GLU A 748 -22.12 25.01 24.18
C GLU A 748 -21.65 25.93 23.05
N VAL A 749 -22.02 25.56 21.81
CA VAL A 749 -21.93 26.43 20.64
C VAL A 749 -23.31 26.54 20.03
N SER A 750 -23.81 27.76 19.86
CA SER A 750 -25.12 28.04 19.27
C SER A 750 -25.01 29.10 18.18
N ALA A 751 -25.98 29.14 17.27
CA ALA A 751 -26.03 30.14 16.21
C ALA A 751 -27.47 30.65 16.01
N SER A 752 -27.61 31.87 15.49
CA SER A 752 -28.92 32.49 15.22
C SER A 752 -29.64 31.90 14.01
N ALA A 753 -28.98 31.03 13.23
CA ALA A 753 -29.54 30.34 12.08
C ALA A 753 -29.18 28.85 12.12
N GLU A 754 -30.06 28.00 11.60
CA GLU A 754 -29.81 26.56 11.50
C GLU A 754 -28.89 26.25 10.31
N GLY A 755 -28.16 25.14 10.43
CA GLY A 755 -27.33 24.65 9.32
C GLY A 755 -28.19 24.22 8.13
N THR A 756 -27.76 24.53 6.91
CA THR A 756 -28.47 24.20 5.67
C THR A 756 -28.51 22.70 5.34
N GLY A 757 -27.76 21.86 6.08
CA GLY A 757 -27.73 20.42 5.91
C GLY A 757 -27.22 19.66 7.14
N THR A 758 -27.39 18.34 7.14
CA THR A 758 -27.02 17.45 8.28
C THR A 758 -25.51 17.35 8.54
N SER A 759 -24.68 17.79 7.58
CA SER A 759 -23.22 17.84 7.71
C SER A 759 -22.66 19.26 7.85
N THR A 760 -23.52 20.28 7.78
CA THR A 760 -23.15 21.72 7.82
C THR A 760 -23.74 22.44 9.03
N VAL A 761 -23.58 21.86 10.22
CA VAL A 761 -24.21 22.31 11.49
C VAL A 761 -23.22 23.10 12.36
N VAL A 762 -23.73 23.92 13.29
CA VAL A 762 -22.90 24.82 14.13
C VAL A 762 -21.81 24.10 14.93
N GLY A 763 -22.07 22.86 15.38
CA GLY A 763 -21.09 22.04 16.10
C GLY A 763 -19.86 21.61 15.27
N LYS A 764 -19.79 21.99 13.98
CA LYS A 764 -18.59 21.84 13.16
C LYS A 764 -17.56 22.96 13.39
N LEU A 765 -17.96 24.07 14.00
CA LEU A 765 -17.03 25.18 14.29
C LEU A 765 -16.03 24.88 15.42
N ASN A 766 -16.24 23.80 16.19
CA ASN A 766 -15.38 23.42 17.31
C ASN A 766 -14.95 21.94 17.29
N ASP A 767 -15.07 21.24 16.15
CA ASP A 767 -14.69 19.82 16.04
C ASP A 767 -13.20 19.58 15.66
N GLN A 768 -12.44 20.67 15.52
CA GLN A 768 -11.02 20.70 15.11
C GLN A 768 -10.74 20.04 13.75
N ASN A 769 -11.75 19.87 12.91
CA ASN A 769 -11.62 19.31 11.57
C ASN A 769 -11.94 20.36 10.51
N ARG A 770 -10.91 20.90 9.86
CA ARG A 770 -11.11 21.94 8.85
C ARG A 770 -11.85 21.47 7.59
N LEU A 771 -12.02 20.16 7.39
CA LEU A 771 -12.79 19.61 6.25
C LEU A 771 -14.30 19.56 6.51
N THR A 772 -14.74 19.76 7.75
CA THR A 772 -16.15 19.98 8.09
C THR A 772 -16.42 21.48 8.17
N GLY A 773 -17.69 21.89 8.24
CA GLY A 773 -18.00 23.31 8.30
C GLY A 773 -19.44 23.60 8.69
N TYR A 774 -19.74 24.88 8.90
CA TYR A 774 -21.08 25.39 9.17
C TYR A 774 -21.49 26.30 8.01
N LEU A 775 -22.69 26.07 7.47
CA LEU A 775 -23.27 26.88 6.41
C LEU A 775 -24.71 27.16 6.80
N ALA A 776 -25.10 28.43 6.84
CA ALA A 776 -26.44 28.87 7.22
C ALA A 776 -26.89 30.03 6.36
N ASP A 777 -28.19 30.10 6.10
CA ASP A 777 -28.83 31.24 5.44
C ASP A 777 -29.27 32.26 6.52
N PHE A 778 -28.94 33.53 6.34
CA PHE A 778 -29.31 34.61 7.26
C PHE A 778 -29.60 35.91 6.50
N SER A 779 -30.41 36.82 7.07
CA SER A 779 -30.85 38.03 6.33
C SER A 779 -29.97 39.26 6.53
N ASP A 780 -29.54 39.52 7.77
CA ASP A 780 -28.79 40.74 8.13
C ASP A 780 -27.50 40.44 8.91
N THR A 781 -27.59 39.58 9.92
CA THR A 781 -26.43 39.24 10.77
C THR A 781 -26.55 37.81 11.27
N LEU A 782 -25.49 37.03 11.08
CA LEU A 782 -25.35 35.71 11.67
C LEU A 782 -24.60 35.85 12.99
N THR A 783 -25.23 35.46 14.09
CA THR A 783 -24.62 35.46 15.42
C THR A 783 -24.26 34.04 15.82
N ILE A 784 -22.99 33.79 16.10
CA ILE A 784 -22.48 32.51 16.61
C ILE A 784 -21.97 32.76 18.03
N THR A 785 -22.42 31.97 19.00
CA THR A 785 -22.06 32.12 20.43
C THR A 785 -21.35 30.87 20.94
N PHE A 786 -20.23 31.08 21.62
CA PHE A 786 -19.45 30.08 22.34
C PHE A 786 -19.58 30.35 23.84
N SER A 787 -20.08 29.36 24.59
CA SER A 787 -20.29 29.45 26.04
C SER A 787 -19.39 28.46 26.77
N TYR A 788 -18.74 28.92 27.84
CA TYR A 788 -17.81 28.11 28.63
C TYR A 788 -18.30 27.93 30.06
N ALA A 789 -17.98 26.79 30.67
CA ALA A 789 -18.38 26.48 32.04
C ALA A 789 -17.73 27.41 33.11
N ALA A 790 -16.67 28.12 32.74
CA ALA A 790 -16.01 29.15 33.53
C ALA A 790 -15.38 30.20 32.58
N PRO A 791 -15.14 31.44 33.02
CA PRO A 791 -14.49 32.45 32.20
C PRO A 791 -13.16 31.97 31.62
N VAL A 792 -12.95 32.17 30.32
CA VAL A 792 -11.74 31.82 29.57
C VAL A 792 -11.11 33.10 29.04
N GLY A 793 -9.80 33.26 29.17
CA GLY A 793 -9.05 34.35 28.56
C GLY A 793 -8.65 34.04 27.11
N ILE A 794 -8.85 34.97 26.18
CA ILE A 794 -8.40 34.87 24.79
C ILE A 794 -7.51 36.06 24.40
N ASP A 795 -6.44 35.78 23.67
CA ASP A 795 -5.54 36.78 23.05
C ASP A 795 -5.74 36.85 21.52
N ALA A 796 -6.31 35.80 20.94
CA ALA A 796 -6.59 35.69 19.51
C ALA A 796 -7.74 34.70 19.25
N TYR A 797 -8.30 34.75 18.05
CA TYR A 797 -9.23 33.75 17.51
C TYR A 797 -8.86 33.45 16.05
N SER A 798 -9.46 32.41 15.49
CA SER A 798 -9.25 32.04 14.09
C SER A 798 -10.56 31.71 13.38
N LEU A 799 -10.60 31.94 12.08
CA LEU A 799 -11.67 31.51 11.19
C LEU A 799 -11.09 30.66 10.06
N THR A 800 -11.82 29.61 9.68
CA THR A 800 -11.43 28.71 8.59
C THR A 800 -12.45 28.81 7.47
N ALA A 801 -11.99 29.07 6.24
CA ALA A 801 -12.84 29.03 5.05
C ALA A 801 -13.44 27.63 4.86
N GLY A 802 -14.75 27.55 4.66
CA GLY A 802 -15.43 26.28 4.41
C GLY A 802 -15.03 25.64 3.08
N LYS A 803 -15.40 24.37 2.90
CA LYS A 803 -15.24 23.62 1.64
C LYS A 803 -16.01 24.21 0.45
N ASP A 804 -17.10 24.90 0.76
CA ASP A 804 -18.13 25.30 -0.21
C ASP A 804 -17.66 26.54 -1.00
N LYS A 805 -18.58 27.40 -1.43
CA LYS A 805 -18.26 28.50 -2.34
C LYS A 805 -17.61 29.66 -1.59
N GLN A 806 -16.61 30.28 -2.23
CA GLN A 806 -15.93 31.48 -1.73
C GLN A 806 -16.89 32.64 -1.41
N ASN A 807 -18.07 32.66 -2.03
CA ASN A 807 -19.03 33.74 -1.82
C ASN A 807 -19.78 33.70 -0.48
N CYS A 808 -19.65 32.60 0.28
CA CYS A 808 -20.29 32.43 1.58
C CYS A 808 -19.35 32.73 2.76
N ASP A 809 -18.07 33.03 2.51
CA ASP A 809 -17.14 33.29 3.60
C ASP A 809 -17.43 34.63 4.27
N PRO A 810 -17.25 34.72 5.61
CA PRO A 810 -17.27 36.00 6.31
C PRO A 810 -16.23 36.95 5.75
N THR A 811 -16.65 38.19 5.46
CA THR A 811 -15.76 39.30 5.05
C THR A 811 -15.74 40.41 6.11
N ASP A 812 -16.86 40.59 6.82
CA ASP A 812 -17.02 41.59 7.87
C ASP A 812 -17.65 40.96 9.11
N TRP A 813 -17.12 41.25 10.29
CA TRP A 813 -17.70 40.80 11.56
C TRP A 813 -17.29 41.64 12.77
N VAL A 814 -18.04 41.44 13.86
CA VAL A 814 -17.75 42.00 15.18
C VAL A 814 -17.61 40.85 16.18
N LEU A 815 -16.49 40.79 16.91
CA LEU A 815 -16.29 39.87 18.03
C LEU A 815 -16.61 40.57 19.35
N GLN A 816 -17.39 39.91 20.20
CA GLN A 816 -17.81 40.45 21.49
C GLN A 816 -17.67 39.43 22.63
N GLY A 817 -17.46 39.92 23.85
CA GLY A 817 -17.40 39.12 25.08
C GLY A 817 -18.49 39.51 26.08
N SER A 818 -18.96 38.54 26.88
CA SER A 818 -19.98 38.74 27.92
C SER A 818 -19.74 37.84 29.14
N SER A 819 -19.98 38.39 30.33
CA SER A 819 -19.89 37.64 31.59
C SER A 819 -21.17 36.87 31.94
N ASP A 820 -22.31 37.27 31.38
CA ASP A 820 -23.65 36.76 31.74
C ASP A 820 -24.49 36.30 30.54
N GLY A 821 -24.00 36.50 29.33
CA GLY A 821 -24.69 36.17 28.07
C GLY A 821 -25.68 37.23 27.61
N THR A 822 -25.91 38.29 28.39
CA THR A 822 -26.87 39.37 28.10
C THR A 822 -26.21 40.70 27.81
N ASP A 823 -25.19 41.09 28.57
CA ASP A 823 -24.44 42.33 28.39
C ASP A 823 -23.15 42.07 27.62
N TRP A 824 -22.99 42.70 26.45
CA TRP A 824 -21.92 42.40 25.50
C TRP A 824 -20.97 43.58 25.29
N VAL A 825 -19.67 43.31 25.35
CA VAL A 825 -18.59 44.27 25.09
C VAL A 825 -17.91 43.93 23.77
N THR A 826 -17.78 44.90 22.87
CA THR A 826 -17.04 44.72 21.62
C THR A 826 -15.55 44.60 21.89
N LEU A 827 -14.95 43.50 21.44
CA LEU A 827 -13.53 43.21 21.55
C LEU A 827 -12.80 43.60 20.26
N GLU A 828 -13.41 43.35 19.10
CA GLU A 828 -12.83 43.67 17.80
C GLU A 828 -13.90 43.83 16.70
N LYS A 829 -13.54 44.57 15.64
CA LYS A 829 -14.30 44.67 14.38
C LYS A 829 -13.34 44.45 13.19
N ARG A 830 -13.78 43.65 12.22
CA ARG A 830 -13.05 43.34 10.98
C ARG A 830 -13.90 43.65 9.76
N GLU A 831 -13.28 44.14 8.69
CA GLU A 831 -13.94 44.48 7.41
C GLU A 831 -13.04 44.12 6.22
N GLY A 832 -13.64 43.60 5.15
CA GLY A 832 -12.97 43.30 3.88
C GLY A 832 -11.99 42.12 3.92
N GLU A 833 -12.13 41.22 4.88
CA GLU A 833 -11.28 40.03 5.02
C GLU A 833 -11.57 39.03 3.89
N CYS A 834 -10.55 38.32 3.44
CA CYS A 834 -10.67 37.35 2.35
C CYS A 834 -9.77 36.14 2.58
N PHE A 835 -10.24 34.96 2.18
CA PHE A 835 -9.49 33.71 2.30
C PHE A 835 -8.86 33.32 0.96
N SER A 836 -7.56 33.03 0.96
CA SER A 836 -6.79 32.72 -0.26
C SER A 836 -7.26 31.47 -1.00
N HIS A 837 -7.84 30.53 -0.25
CA HIS A 837 -8.31 29.25 -0.77
C HIS A 837 -9.36 28.63 0.16
N ARG A 838 -9.99 27.53 -0.25
CA ARG A 838 -10.87 26.76 0.64
C ARG A 838 -10.03 26.11 1.74
N TYR A 839 -10.58 26.00 2.94
CA TYR A 839 -9.88 25.46 4.12
C TYR A 839 -8.71 26.31 4.64
N ALA A 840 -8.53 27.52 4.12
CA ALA A 840 -7.57 28.49 4.65
C ALA A 840 -8.01 28.90 6.05
N THR A 841 -7.10 28.85 7.02
CA THR A 841 -7.33 29.33 8.38
C THR A 841 -6.64 30.67 8.56
N GLN A 842 -7.33 31.67 9.08
CA GLN A 842 -6.76 32.98 9.39
C GLN A 842 -6.86 33.27 10.88
N PHE A 843 -5.81 33.90 11.45
CA PHE A 843 -5.73 34.28 12.86
C PHE A 843 -5.87 35.78 13.04
N TYR A 844 -6.60 36.15 14.10
CA TYR A 844 -6.92 37.52 14.44
C TYR A 844 -6.50 37.77 15.87
N HIS A 845 -5.46 38.58 16.06
CA HIS A 845 -4.94 38.95 17.37
C HIS A 845 -5.72 40.12 17.96
N LEU A 846 -6.11 40.02 19.22
CA LEU A 846 -6.82 41.07 19.92
C LEU A 846 -5.87 42.15 20.43
N PRO A 847 -6.28 43.44 20.46
CA PRO A 847 -5.42 44.51 21.00
C PRO A 847 -5.03 44.31 22.47
N ALA A 848 -5.84 43.57 23.23
CA ALA A 848 -5.58 43.19 24.62
C ALA A 848 -6.29 41.86 24.95
N GLN A 849 -5.76 41.13 25.94
CA GLN A 849 -6.40 39.91 26.44
C GLN A 849 -7.81 40.21 26.96
N ALA A 850 -8.79 39.40 26.56
CA ALA A 850 -10.17 39.49 27.00
C ALA A 850 -10.56 38.23 27.78
N THR A 851 -11.25 38.36 28.92
CA THR A 851 -11.67 37.21 29.76
C THR A 851 -13.16 37.26 30.04
N TYR A 852 -13.90 36.31 29.47
CA TYR A 852 -15.36 36.23 29.53
C TYR A 852 -15.85 34.77 29.56
N ALA A 853 -17.08 34.55 30.01
CA ALA A 853 -17.73 33.22 30.00
C ALA A 853 -18.43 32.94 28.65
N HIS A 854 -18.78 33.99 27.91
CA HIS A 854 -19.42 33.91 26.61
C HIS A 854 -18.68 34.79 25.60
N TYR A 855 -18.50 34.26 24.39
CA TYR A 855 -17.97 34.99 23.24
C TYR A 855 -18.95 34.85 22.09
N ARG A 856 -19.22 35.93 21.36
CA ARG A 856 -20.05 35.86 20.14
C ARG A 856 -19.39 36.55 18.96
N LEU A 857 -19.49 35.90 17.80
CA LEU A 857 -19.11 36.42 16.50
C LEU A 857 -20.36 36.86 15.75
N GLN A 858 -20.44 38.13 15.39
CA GLN A 858 -21.53 38.68 14.57
C GLN A 858 -21.01 38.90 13.15
N VAL A 859 -21.32 38.00 12.23
CA VAL A 859 -20.97 38.13 10.81
C VAL A 859 -21.96 39.10 10.16
N THR A 860 -21.44 40.21 9.66
CA THR A 860 -22.20 41.33 9.08
C THR A 860 -22.02 41.47 7.58
N GLY A 861 -21.09 40.74 6.99
CA GLY A 861 -20.84 40.73 5.54
C GLY A 861 -20.22 39.42 5.09
N VAL A 862 -20.61 38.97 3.89
CA VAL A 862 -20.05 37.80 3.20
C VAL A 862 -19.67 38.17 1.77
N ASN A 863 -18.80 37.37 1.16
CA ASN A 863 -18.21 37.67 -0.15
C ASN A 863 -19.20 37.52 -1.34
N GLY A 864 -20.28 38.30 -1.39
CA GLY A 864 -21.23 38.30 -2.52
C GLY A 864 -22.26 37.15 -2.50
N GLY A 865 -22.39 36.43 -1.39
CA GLY A 865 -23.47 35.49 -1.10
C GLY A 865 -24.70 36.17 -0.48
N THR A 866 -25.73 35.36 -0.21
CA THR A 866 -26.92 35.73 0.58
C THR A 866 -26.89 35.04 1.92
#